data_AF-A0A9D6U1P4-F1
#
_entry.id   AF-A0A9D6U1P4-F1
#
_cell.length_a   1.000
_cell.length_b   1.000
_cell.length_c   1.000
_cell.angle_alpha   90.00
_cell.angle_beta   90.00
_cell.angle_gamma   90.00
#
_symmetry.space_group_name_H-M   'P 1'
#
loop_
_entity.id
_entity.type
_entity.pdbx_description
1 polymer ?
#
loop_
_entity_poly.entity_id
_entity_poly.type
_entity_poly.pdbx_seq_one_letter_code
_entity_poly.pdbx_strand_id
1 'polypeptide(L)'
;ALEIDPASLVIPAHIWTPWFSVLGAKSGFDSLEECFEEHTGQIHALETGLSSDPAMNWRVSGLDRFLLISNSDAHSPPKLAREANIFHVPPAFPDLARALRTKEGFGGTIEFFPQEGKYHLDGHRACNLRATPEEAAAWGGKCPQCHKPLTYGVMHRVLDLADRQPGQPPSGARPFESLIPLPEVLGQVLEVNPASKKVNHLYFRLLEKLGPELGILRRAPLTDLAREGGSLLAHGIDKMRRGQAHIAPGYDGVYGEIRLFTPEERREVQGQGAFWSPPSPAVESSQPPPAPPPGKPDESSSYKVSEPPPEIPEDPLLAGLNPAQRQAVLHAGLHLIVQAGPGTGKTRALTHRLAHLLARRGVPPEEILALTFTRQAAGEMEARIRGLLPDFPGLERLTVKTFHALGHQLLSAREDTPREVAPEDRRRQLIRQAAKQYKIPFSSLENRIILWKQNLQYPGDLEEVNEPEAAAFKDYEAALAREGLWDYEDLIARPTLLLTRQPDLQEAYRRRYRHLLVDEYQDLNAAQYRLFRALAGGQAEIMVIGDPDQAIYGFRGASPRYFAHFRQDWPDAVTLNFEETYRLPPPILESARQVRSGAGVPPPALMTHRPGDQPLLLLERATEAAEAQAIAREIEKLVGGLSHLALEDADLRHRGPEEKAGFRDVAVLYRLHALGPELERRLTAAGIPCLLPKESLGPELDGLDLAAEKVKLLTLHAAKGLEFPYIFIAGCEAGLLPWEPEGEGYGDPEEENRLFYVGLTRASRQVFLTRARTRTLWGKKRRTLLSPLVQTLNADILQRLDESPAASRPRTRQPQLFPEIGPRPKKAR
;
A
#
# COMPACT_ATOMS: atom_id res chain seq x y z
N ALA A 1 19.24 16.24 11.94
CA ALA A 1 19.98 16.37 10.67
C ALA A 1 21.19 17.30 10.82
N LEU A 2 20.98 18.56 11.19
CA LEU A 2 22.07 19.53 11.35
C LEU A 2 23.05 19.19 12.49
N GLU A 3 22.60 18.45 13.52
CA GLU A 3 23.47 17.88 14.56
C GLU A 3 24.34 16.71 14.07
N ILE A 4 23.94 16.03 13.00
CA ILE A 4 24.65 14.86 12.43
C ILE A 4 25.69 15.35 11.43
N ASP A 5 25.32 16.30 10.58
CA ASP A 5 26.23 16.92 9.61
C ASP A 5 25.81 18.38 9.37
N PRO A 6 26.68 19.37 9.66
CA PRO A 6 26.39 20.80 9.42
C PRO A 6 26.20 21.12 7.93
N ALA A 7 26.66 20.27 7.02
CA ALA A 7 26.42 20.41 5.59
C ALA A 7 24.98 20.05 5.16
N SER A 8 24.17 19.48 6.05
CA SER A 8 22.75 19.19 5.80
C SER A 8 21.95 20.45 5.45
N LEU A 9 20.88 20.28 4.68
CA LEU A 9 19.91 21.33 4.38
C LEU A 9 18.54 20.94 4.94
N VAL A 10 17.86 21.89 5.56
CA VAL A 10 16.48 21.76 5.98
C VAL A 10 15.66 22.76 5.18
N ILE A 11 14.67 22.25 4.46
CA ILE A 11 13.80 23.04 3.59
C ILE A 11 12.36 22.67 3.96
N PRO A 12 11.61 23.56 4.63
CA PRO A 12 10.18 23.40 4.81
C PRO A 12 9.49 23.27 3.45
N ALA A 13 8.70 22.22 3.28
CA ALA A 13 7.98 21.94 2.05
C ALA A 13 6.49 22.21 2.17
N HIS A 14 5.87 22.55 1.05
CA HIS A 14 4.48 22.94 0.92
C HIS A 14 4.08 23.98 1.95
N ILE A 15 4.79 25.11 2.01
CA ILE A 15 4.49 26.18 2.98
C ILE A 15 3.06 26.71 2.85
N TRP A 16 2.40 26.48 1.71
CA TRP A 16 0.99 26.78 1.45
C TRP A 16 0.16 25.53 1.16
N THR A 17 -0.86 25.32 1.99
CA THR A 17 -2.03 24.48 1.76
C THR A 17 -3.24 25.20 2.35
N PRO A 18 -4.48 24.81 2.01
CA PRO A 18 -5.67 25.52 2.49
C PRO A 18 -5.77 25.60 4.02
N TRP A 19 -5.12 24.69 4.76
CA TRP A 19 -5.32 24.59 6.20
C TRP A 19 -4.02 24.38 7.00
N PHE A 20 -3.23 23.32 6.76
CA PHE A 20 -2.28 22.80 7.76
C PHE A 20 -0.80 22.90 7.39
N SER A 21 -0.43 23.65 6.36
CA SER A 21 0.98 23.98 6.09
C SER A 21 1.50 25.02 7.07
N VAL A 22 2.81 25.31 7.06
CA VAL A 22 3.42 26.35 7.91
C VAL A 22 2.61 27.67 7.89
N LEU A 23 2.21 28.13 6.70
CA LEU A 23 1.43 29.36 6.53
C LEU A 23 -0.06 29.11 6.20
N GLY A 24 -0.55 27.89 6.43
CA GLY A 24 -1.94 27.53 6.17
C GLY A 24 -2.91 28.26 7.11
N ALA A 25 -4.18 28.40 6.70
CA ALA A 25 -5.18 29.16 7.48
C ALA A 25 -5.51 28.56 8.86
N LYS A 26 -5.06 27.34 9.14
CA LYS A 26 -5.26 26.61 10.40
C LYS A 26 -3.95 26.10 11.00
N SER A 27 -2.81 26.65 10.57
CA SER A 27 -1.49 26.31 11.09
C SER A 27 -1.28 26.82 12.51
N GLY A 28 -1.95 27.94 12.86
CA GLY A 28 -1.72 28.67 14.10
C GLY A 28 -0.51 29.60 14.07
N PHE A 29 0.18 29.70 12.92
CA PHE A 29 1.37 30.52 12.71
C PHE A 29 1.15 31.52 11.57
N ASP A 30 1.54 32.76 11.80
CA ASP A 30 1.54 33.83 10.79
C ASP A 30 2.96 34.05 10.20
N SER A 31 4.01 33.44 10.80
CA SER A 31 5.40 33.54 10.35
C SER A 31 6.21 32.25 10.54
N LEU A 32 7.38 32.16 9.90
CA LEU A 32 8.29 31.02 10.06
C LEU A 32 9.08 31.08 11.37
N GLU A 33 9.24 32.27 11.93
CA GLU A 33 9.83 32.52 13.24
C GLU A 33 8.99 31.92 14.35
N GLU A 34 7.66 32.06 14.28
CA GLU A 34 6.75 31.43 15.25
C GLU A 34 6.76 29.91 15.13
N CYS A 35 6.95 29.37 13.92
CA CYS A 35 6.91 27.94 13.66
C CYS A 35 8.22 27.22 14.00
N PHE A 36 9.37 27.84 13.71
CA PHE A 36 10.69 27.21 13.86
C PHE A 36 11.58 27.85 14.92
N GLU A 37 11.13 28.94 15.56
CA GLU A 37 11.78 29.61 16.69
C GLU A 37 13.29 29.85 16.50
N GLU A 38 14.13 29.32 17.37
CA GLU A 38 15.59 29.48 17.32
C GLU A 38 16.23 28.82 16.10
N HIS A 39 15.54 27.89 15.43
CA HIS A 39 16.05 27.18 14.26
C HIS A 39 15.75 27.88 12.95
N THR A 40 14.94 28.95 12.93
CA THR A 40 14.59 29.65 11.69
C THR A 40 15.83 30.21 10.96
N GLY A 41 16.87 30.58 11.70
CA GLY A 41 18.15 31.05 11.12
C GLY A 41 18.91 29.99 10.31
N GLN A 42 18.53 28.71 10.40
CA GLN A 42 19.15 27.61 9.67
C GLN A 42 18.39 27.29 8.36
N ILE A 43 17.22 27.92 8.15
CA ILE A 43 16.38 27.74 6.97
C ILE A 43 16.73 28.81 5.93
N HIS A 44 17.13 28.37 4.74
CA HIS A 44 17.58 29.26 3.66
C HIS A 44 16.65 29.24 2.44
N ALA A 45 15.89 28.17 2.27
CA ALA A 45 14.97 27.97 1.16
C ALA A 45 13.64 27.39 1.63
N LEU A 46 12.56 27.71 0.91
CA LEU A 46 11.20 27.26 1.17
C LEU A 46 10.61 26.67 -0.10
N GLU A 47 9.97 25.52 0.00
CA GLU A 47 9.25 24.93 -1.12
C GLU A 47 7.77 25.33 -1.05
N THR A 48 7.26 25.93 -2.13
CA THR A 48 5.95 26.59 -2.19
C THR A 48 4.79 25.63 -2.40
N GLY A 49 5.03 24.49 -3.07
CA GLY A 49 4.04 23.50 -3.45
C GLY A 49 3.08 23.94 -4.56
N LEU A 50 2.29 22.98 -5.03
CA LEU A 50 1.32 23.12 -6.14
C LEU A 50 0.19 24.15 -5.93
N SER A 51 0.09 24.76 -4.75
CA SER A 51 -1.03 25.64 -4.37
C SER A 51 -0.67 27.14 -4.43
N SER A 52 0.59 27.48 -4.66
CA SER A 52 1.04 28.86 -4.79
C SER A 52 2.22 28.99 -5.73
N ASP A 53 2.38 30.14 -6.36
CA ASP A 53 3.52 30.47 -7.20
C ASP A 53 4.35 31.61 -6.57
N PRO A 54 5.55 31.93 -7.09
CA PRO A 54 6.36 33.03 -6.58
C PRO A 54 5.63 34.37 -6.59
N ALA A 55 4.77 34.65 -7.59
CA ALA A 55 4.03 35.90 -7.68
C ALA A 55 3.02 36.09 -6.53
N MET A 56 2.35 35.02 -6.10
CA MET A 56 1.52 35.01 -4.89
C MET A 56 2.36 35.30 -3.64
N ASN A 57 3.53 34.67 -3.54
CA ASN A 57 4.41 34.74 -2.38
C ASN A 57 5.12 36.10 -2.22
N TRP A 58 5.43 36.79 -3.32
CA TRP A 58 6.05 38.13 -3.31
C TRP A 58 5.26 39.17 -2.53
N ARG A 59 3.97 38.89 -2.30
CA ARG A 59 3.05 39.74 -1.56
C ARG A 59 3.28 39.74 -0.05
N VAL A 60 4.07 38.79 0.46
CA VAL A 60 4.35 38.58 1.88
C VAL A 60 5.84 38.86 2.13
N SER A 61 6.16 40.06 2.61
CA SER A 61 7.55 40.52 2.77
C SER A 61 8.39 39.65 3.72
N GLY A 62 7.76 38.98 4.68
CA GLY A 62 8.42 38.03 5.59
C GLY A 62 9.11 36.85 4.88
N LEU A 63 8.75 36.58 3.61
CA LEU A 63 9.34 35.51 2.81
C LEU A 63 10.59 35.92 2.03
N ASP A 64 10.86 37.22 1.86
CA ASP A 64 11.92 37.74 0.99
C ASP A 64 13.32 37.22 1.33
N ARG A 65 13.57 36.97 2.63
CA ARG A 65 14.88 36.48 3.07
C ARG A 65 15.15 35.07 2.56
N PHE A 66 14.13 34.27 2.32
CA PHE A 66 14.27 32.89 1.88
C PHE A 66 14.38 32.80 0.35
N LEU A 67 14.93 31.70 -0.13
CA LEU A 67 14.87 31.32 -1.54
C LEU A 67 13.62 30.46 -1.77
N LEU A 68 12.69 30.93 -2.59
CA LEU A 68 11.54 30.12 -3.00
C LEU A 68 11.99 29.10 -4.05
N ILE A 69 11.67 27.83 -3.80
CA ILE A 69 11.98 26.72 -4.69
C ILE A 69 10.71 25.93 -5.01
N SER A 70 10.74 25.17 -6.09
CA SER A 70 9.58 24.42 -6.59
C SER A 70 9.98 22.98 -6.89
N ASN A 71 9.29 22.00 -6.30
CA ASN A 71 9.62 20.59 -6.47
C ASN A 71 8.36 19.74 -6.65
N SER A 72 8.21 19.09 -7.81
CA SER A 72 7.10 18.17 -8.03
C SER A 72 7.26 16.85 -7.30
N ASP A 73 6.16 16.31 -6.76
CA ASP A 73 6.08 14.93 -6.29
C ASP A 73 6.45 13.91 -7.38
N ALA A 74 7.55 13.18 -7.18
CA ALA A 74 8.06 12.14 -8.08
C ALA A 74 7.35 10.78 -7.91
N HIS A 75 6.00 10.76 -7.95
CA HIS A 75 5.22 9.53 -7.78
C HIS A 75 5.06 8.71 -9.06
N SER A 76 5.33 9.29 -10.23
CA SER A 76 5.34 8.57 -11.51
C SER A 76 6.14 9.32 -12.57
N PRO A 77 6.72 8.62 -13.56
CA PRO A 77 7.50 9.26 -14.63
C PRO A 77 6.76 10.40 -15.37
N PRO A 78 5.45 10.30 -15.70
CA PRO A 78 4.73 11.39 -16.37
C PRO A 78 4.52 12.65 -15.53
N LYS A 79 4.80 12.59 -14.23
CA LYS A 79 4.59 13.69 -13.27
C LYS A 79 5.88 14.40 -12.86
N LEU A 80 7.04 13.93 -13.35
CA LEU A 80 8.35 14.49 -13.07
C LEU A 80 8.51 15.88 -13.70
N ALA A 81 9.16 16.78 -12.97
CA ALA A 81 9.53 18.12 -13.43
C ALA A 81 8.35 18.99 -13.90
N ARG A 82 7.14 18.71 -13.38
CA ARG A 82 5.99 19.64 -13.45
C ARG A 82 6.25 20.92 -12.65
N GLU A 83 7.01 20.76 -11.57
CA GLU A 83 7.57 21.79 -10.71
C GLU A 83 9.05 21.46 -10.54
N ALA A 84 9.93 22.41 -10.84
CA ALA A 84 11.37 22.17 -10.86
C ALA A 84 12.19 23.43 -10.62
N ASN A 85 13.46 23.23 -10.28
CA ASN A 85 14.42 24.31 -10.03
C ASN A 85 15.46 24.39 -11.15
N ILE A 86 15.81 25.60 -11.57
CA ILE A 86 16.84 25.85 -12.59
C ILE A 86 18.14 26.22 -11.87
N PHE A 87 19.18 25.43 -12.09
CA PHE A 87 20.52 25.66 -11.53
C PHE A 87 21.54 25.91 -12.65
N HIS A 88 22.43 26.88 -12.40
CA HIS A 88 23.61 27.20 -13.22
C HIS A 88 24.89 26.82 -12.48
N VAL A 89 24.84 25.69 -11.77
CA VAL A 89 25.97 25.10 -11.04
C VAL A 89 26.09 23.62 -11.40
N PRO A 90 27.24 22.98 -11.16
CA PRO A 90 27.36 21.53 -11.33
C PRO A 90 26.29 20.77 -10.52
N PRO A 91 25.78 19.64 -11.03
CA PRO A 91 24.76 18.83 -10.35
C PRO A 91 25.37 17.99 -9.22
N ALA A 92 26.14 18.62 -8.35
CA ALA A 92 26.74 18.01 -7.17
C ALA A 92 26.12 18.62 -5.92
N PHE A 93 25.93 17.80 -4.88
CA PHE A 93 25.28 18.24 -3.64
C PHE A 93 25.91 19.49 -3.02
N PRO A 94 27.26 19.64 -2.91
CA PRO A 94 27.85 20.84 -2.33
C PRO A 94 27.53 22.12 -3.11
N ASP A 95 27.51 22.02 -4.45
CA ASP A 95 27.19 23.15 -5.34
C ASP A 95 25.72 23.55 -5.25
N LEU A 96 24.82 22.56 -5.28
CA LEU A 96 23.38 22.78 -5.10
C LEU A 96 23.09 23.37 -3.71
N ALA A 97 23.73 22.85 -2.67
CA ALA A 97 23.58 23.34 -1.30
C ALA A 97 24.08 24.77 -1.15
N ARG A 98 25.24 25.09 -1.74
CA ARG A 98 25.75 26.46 -1.79
C ARG A 98 24.78 27.38 -2.54
N ALA A 99 24.26 26.95 -3.69
CA ALA A 99 23.31 27.74 -4.48
C ALA A 99 22.01 28.02 -3.71
N LEU A 100 21.50 27.04 -2.96
CA LEU A 100 20.30 27.20 -2.12
C LEU A 100 20.54 28.12 -0.91
N ARG A 101 21.72 28.06 -0.28
CA ARG A 101 22.06 28.92 0.87
C ARG A 101 22.36 30.37 0.48
N THR A 102 23.10 30.56 -0.61
CA THR A 102 23.63 31.88 -1.03
C THR A 102 22.79 32.55 -2.12
N LYS A 103 21.86 31.80 -2.73
CA LYS A 103 21.11 32.18 -3.94
C LYS A 103 22.00 32.32 -5.19
N GLU A 104 23.32 32.10 -5.11
CA GLU A 104 24.24 32.22 -6.25
C GLU A 104 24.16 31.00 -7.17
N GLY A 105 23.95 31.23 -8.47
CA GLY A 105 23.79 30.15 -9.44
C GLY A 105 22.39 29.50 -9.45
N PHE A 106 21.44 30.01 -8.67
CA PHE A 106 20.02 29.66 -8.81
C PHE A 106 19.36 30.53 -9.88
N GLY A 107 18.87 29.90 -10.96
CA GLY A 107 18.34 30.55 -12.15
C GLY A 107 16.85 30.90 -12.07
N GLY A 108 16.06 30.19 -11.25
CA GLY A 108 14.61 30.36 -11.17
C GLY A 108 13.86 29.06 -10.99
N THR A 109 12.53 29.11 -11.05
CA THR A 109 11.66 27.94 -10.91
C THR A 109 10.81 27.70 -12.16
N ILE A 110 10.42 26.44 -12.36
CA ILE A 110 9.36 26.03 -13.27
C ILE A 110 8.18 25.70 -12.37
N GLU A 111 7.04 26.32 -12.64
CA GLU A 111 5.85 26.23 -11.80
C GLU A 111 4.69 25.60 -12.57
N PHE A 112 3.83 24.96 -11.78
CA PHE A 112 2.47 24.67 -12.21
C PHE A 112 1.58 25.91 -12.01
N PHE A 113 0.42 25.96 -12.67
CA PHE A 113 -0.53 27.03 -12.42
C PHE A 113 -1.34 26.72 -11.13
N PRO A 114 -1.18 27.50 -10.04
CA PRO A 114 -1.80 27.18 -8.76
C PRO A 114 -3.33 27.24 -8.81
N GLN A 115 -3.91 27.91 -9.81
CA GLN A 115 -5.35 28.06 -10.00
C GLN A 115 -6.05 26.75 -10.36
N GLU A 116 -5.34 25.75 -10.90
CA GLU A 116 -5.89 24.40 -11.07
C GLU A 116 -6.17 23.72 -9.73
N GLY A 117 -5.51 24.17 -8.66
CA GLY A 117 -5.70 23.69 -7.31
C GLY A 117 -7.16 23.75 -6.87
N LYS A 118 -7.61 22.63 -6.28
CA LYS A 118 -8.96 22.42 -5.74
C LYS A 118 -9.50 23.50 -4.78
N TYR A 119 -8.59 24.23 -4.16
CA TYR A 119 -8.85 25.17 -3.08
C TYR A 119 -8.05 26.45 -3.30
N HIS A 120 -7.92 26.89 -4.57
CA HIS A 120 -7.18 28.11 -4.87
C HIS A 120 -7.96 29.35 -4.39
N LEU A 121 -9.21 29.49 -4.86
CA LEU A 121 -10.13 30.55 -4.43
C LEU A 121 -11.11 30.06 -3.36
N ASP A 122 -11.77 31.04 -2.74
CA ASP A 122 -12.89 30.78 -1.85
C ASP A 122 -14.09 30.27 -2.64
N GLY A 123 -14.93 29.48 -1.97
CA GLY A 123 -16.19 29.12 -2.59
C GLY A 123 -17.09 28.24 -1.77
N HIS A 124 -18.18 27.88 -2.42
CA HIS A 124 -19.21 27.01 -1.88
C HIS A 124 -19.74 26.12 -3.01
N ARG A 125 -19.23 24.88 -3.04
CA ARG A 125 -19.47 23.88 -4.08
C ARG A 125 -20.95 23.60 -4.25
N ALA A 126 -21.71 23.49 -3.16
CA ALA A 126 -23.14 23.17 -3.22
C ALA A 126 -23.96 24.25 -3.95
N CYS A 127 -23.46 25.50 -4.00
CA CYS A 127 -24.08 26.60 -4.74
C CYS A 127 -23.35 26.92 -6.06
N ASN A 128 -22.34 26.13 -6.42
CA ASN A 128 -21.46 26.39 -7.55
C ASN A 128 -20.87 27.82 -7.54
N LEU A 129 -20.59 28.33 -6.34
CA LEU A 129 -20.15 29.71 -6.14
C LEU A 129 -18.66 29.76 -5.91
N ARG A 130 -17.97 30.57 -6.72
CA ARG A 130 -16.56 30.92 -6.60
C ARG A 130 -16.46 32.39 -6.22
N ALA A 131 -15.55 32.71 -5.31
CA ALA A 131 -15.35 34.07 -4.83
C ALA A 131 -13.87 34.37 -4.70
N THR A 132 -13.48 35.58 -5.09
CA THR A 132 -12.23 36.17 -4.62
C THR A 132 -12.30 36.41 -3.12
N PRO A 133 -11.17 36.43 -2.40
CA PRO A 133 -11.20 36.69 -0.95
C PRO A 133 -11.81 38.04 -0.59
N GLU A 134 -11.68 39.05 -1.46
CA GLU A 134 -12.34 40.35 -1.31
C GLU A 134 -13.87 40.25 -1.43
N GLU A 135 -14.39 39.47 -2.38
CA GLU A 135 -15.83 39.18 -2.49
C GLU A 135 -16.35 38.38 -1.30
N ALA A 136 -15.61 37.37 -0.85
CA ALA A 136 -15.95 36.58 0.32
C ALA A 136 -16.00 37.44 1.59
N ALA A 137 -15.05 38.37 1.76
CA ALA A 137 -15.04 39.35 2.84
C ALA A 137 -16.26 40.29 2.76
N ALA A 138 -16.61 40.78 1.56
CA ALA A 138 -17.78 41.61 1.35
C ALA A 138 -19.11 40.91 1.71
N TRP A 139 -19.17 39.58 1.61
CA TRP A 139 -20.33 38.78 2.04
C TRP A 139 -20.27 38.29 3.49
N GLY A 140 -19.27 38.76 4.27
CA GLY A 140 -19.09 38.37 5.67
C GLY A 140 -18.75 36.88 5.84
N GLY A 141 -18.03 36.29 4.88
CA GLY A 141 -17.61 34.89 4.90
C GLY A 141 -18.74 33.88 4.66
N LYS A 142 -19.90 34.34 4.16
CA LYS A 142 -21.08 33.49 3.93
C LYS A 142 -21.50 33.53 2.47
N CYS A 143 -22.00 32.41 1.98
CA CYS A 143 -22.57 32.30 0.64
C CYS A 143 -23.82 33.21 0.52
N PRO A 144 -23.88 34.13 -0.46
CA PRO A 144 -25.04 34.99 -0.69
C PRO A 144 -26.29 34.20 -1.14
N GLN A 145 -26.13 32.98 -1.64
CA GLN A 145 -27.26 32.16 -2.11
C GLN A 145 -27.93 31.34 -1.00
N CYS A 146 -27.15 30.81 -0.04
CA CYS A 146 -27.67 29.89 0.98
C CYS A 146 -27.31 30.27 2.42
N HIS A 147 -26.57 31.37 2.61
CA HIS A 147 -26.10 31.91 3.89
C HIS A 147 -25.24 30.97 4.76
N LYS A 148 -24.79 29.83 4.22
CA LYS A 148 -23.80 28.95 4.86
C LYS A 148 -22.39 29.53 4.73
N PRO A 149 -21.45 29.19 5.64
CA PRO A 149 -20.06 29.62 5.54
C PRO A 149 -19.40 29.20 4.22
N LEU A 150 -18.53 30.06 3.69
CA LEU A 150 -17.66 29.74 2.55
C LEU A 150 -16.47 28.89 3.00
N THR A 151 -15.98 28.03 2.12
CA THR A 151 -14.68 27.39 2.28
C THR A 151 -13.61 28.35 1.77
N TYR A 152 -12.68 28.75 2.63
CA TYR A 152 -11.57 29.61 2.24
C TYR A 152 -10.47 28.84 1.51
N GLY A 153 -9.96 29.45 0.43
CA GLY A 153 -8.87 28.92 -0.38
C GLY A 153 -7.50 29.44 0.05
N VAL A 154 -6.45 28.93 -0.60
CA VAL A 154 -5.06 29.34 -0.34
C VAL A 154 -4.85 30.82 -0.61
N MET A 155 -5.48 31.37 -1.65
CA MET A 155 -5.36 32.79 -1.98
C MET A 155 -5.88 33.70 -0.87
N HIS A 156 -6.90 33.27 -0.10
CA HIS A 156 -7.41 34.01 1.06
C HIS A 156 -6.34 34.17 2.11
N ARG A 157 -5.65 33.07 2.45
CA ARG A 157 -4.61 33.10 3.47
C ARG A 157 -3.37 33.86 3.02
N VAL A 158 -3.01 33.78 1.75
CA VAL A 158 -1.96 34.63 1.17
C VAL A 158 -2.32 36.10 1.31
N LEU A 159 -3.59 36.45 1.06
CA LEU A 159 -4.10 37.82 1.22
C LEU A 159 -4.12 38.29 2.67
N ASP A 160 -4.49 37.42 3.62
CA ASP A 160 -4.47 37.74 5.06
C ASP A 160 -3.05 38.13 5.54
N LEU A 161 -2.03 37.47 5.00
CA LEU A 161 -0.63 37.70 5.33
C LEU A 161 0.07 38.70 4.41
N ALA A 162 -0.59 39.14 3.33
CA ALA A 162 0.01 40.01 2.34
C ALA A 162 0.11 41.45 2.86
N ASP A 163 1.31 42.00 2.78
CA ASP A 163 1.61 43.40 3.09
C ASP A 163 1.95 44.22 1.83
N ARG A 164 1.95 43.59 0.65
CA ARG A 164 2.18 44.25 -0.65
C ARG A 164 1.04 44.05 -1.64
N GLN A 165 0.91 45.04 -2.51
CA GLN A 165 0.02 44.98 -3.68
C GLN A 165 0.50 43.93 -4.69
N PRO A 166 -0.42 43.28 -5.42
CA PRO A 166 -0.05 42.29 -6.43
C PRO A 166 0.79 42.91 -7.57
N GLY A 167 1.70 42.11 -8.12
CA GLY A 167 2.40 42.43 -9.38
C GLY A 167 3.75 43.16 -9.25
N GLN A 168 4.23 43.48 -8.04
CA GLN A 168 5.57 44.04 -7.83
C GLN A 168 6.51 42.99 -7.21
N PRO A 169 7.51 42.47 -7.96
CA PRO A 169 8.48 41.54 -7.40
C PRO A 169 9.42 42.23 -6.40
N PRO A 170 9.81 41.56 -5.30
CA PRO A 170 10.81 42.09 -4.37
C PRO A 170 12.20 42.20 -5.01
N SER A 171 13.04 43.04 -4.42
CA SER A 171 14.43 43.17 -4.85
C SER A 171 15.17 41.84 -4.72
N GLY A 172 15.66 41.31 -5.84
CA GLY A 172 16.34 40.01 -5.89
C GLY A 172 15.42 38.80 -6.15
N ALA A 173 14.15 39.02 -6.48
CA ALA A 173 13.24 37.96 -6.94
C ALA A 173 13.83 37.21 -8.14
N ARG A 174 13.72 35.88 -8.12
CA ARG A 174 14.14 35.00 -9.21
C ARG A 174 12.98 34.82 -10.21
N PRO A 175 13.27 34.69 -11.51
CA PRO A 175 12.22 34.48 -12.50
C PRO A 175 11.58 33.10 -12.29
N PHE A 176 10.33 32.97 -12.76
CA PHE A 176 9.64 31.69 -12.82
C PHE A 176 8.90 31.54 -14.16
N GLU A 177 8.70 30.29 -14.57
CA GLU A 177 7.98 29.93 -15.80
C GLU A 177 6.81 29.00 -15.46
N SER A 178 5.57 29.41 -15.75
CA SER A 178 4.40 28.53 -15.58
C SER A 178 4.19 27.66 -16.82
N LEU A 179 4.26 26.34 -16.66
CA LEU A 179 4.13 25.38 -17.77
C LEU A 179 2.93 24.47 -17.59
N ILE A 180 2.28 24.15 -18.72
CA ILE A 180 1.28 23.09 -18.85
C ILE A 180 1.98 21.88 -19.46
N PRO A 181 1.84 20.66 -18.89
CA PRO A 181 2.44 19.46 -19.47
C PRO A 181 2.07 19.27 -20.94
N LEU A 182 3.02 18.83 -21.76
CA LEU A 182 2.82 18.69 -23.20
C LEU A 182 1.64 17.76 -23.56
N PRO A 183 1.39 16.63 -22.85
CA PRO A 183 0.19 15.83 -23.10
C PRO A 183 -1.12 16.60 -22.90
N GLU A 184 -1.17 17.55 -21.95
CA GLU A 184 -2.36 18.36 -21.71
C GLU A 184 -2.56 19.42 -22.80
N VAL A 185 -1.47 20.07 -23.23
CA VAL A 185 -1.49 20.98 -24.39
C VAL A 185 -1.98 20.24 -25.63
N LEU A 186 -1.46 19.03 -25.89
CA LEU A 186 -1.87 18.19 -27.02
C LEU A 186 -3.33 17.72 -26.91
N GLY A 187 -3.79 17.40 -25.70
CA GLY A 187 -5.20 17.07 -25.46
C GLY A 187 -6.11 18.24 -25.82
N GLN A 188 -5.73 19.47 -25.49
CA GLN A 188 -6.45 20.68 -25.88
C GLN A 188 -6.37 20.96 -27.39
N VAL A 189 -5.22 20.72 -28.04
CA VAL A 189 -5.07 20.88 -29.50
C VAL A 189 -5.93 19.89 -30.28
N LEU A 190 -5.99 18.64 -29.81
CA LEU A 190 -6.68 17.53 -30.48
C LEU A 190 -8.14 17.36 -30.03
N GLU A 191 -8.59 18.13 -29.03
CA GLU A 191 -9.93 18.03 -28.40
C GLU A 191 -10.26 16.62 -27.88
N VAL A 192 -9.26 15.95 -27.30
CA VAL A 192 -9.38 14.61 -26.73
C VAL A 192 -8.74 14.56 -25.35
N ASN A 193 -9.06 13.50 -24.61
CA ASN A 193 -8.42 13.26 -23.32
C ASN A 193 -6.88 13.20 -23.47
N PRO A 194 -6.09 13.90 -22.62
CA PRO A 194 -4.62 13.87 -22.63
C PRO A 194 -4.02 12.45 -22.55
N ALA A 195 -4.72 11.48 -21.94
CA ALA A 195 -4.29 10.09 -21.85
C ALA A 195 -4.63 9.24 -23.11
N SER A 196 -5.20 9.84 -24.16
CA SER A 196 -5.60 9.11 -25.36
C SER A 196 -4.41 8.57 -26.15
N LYS A 197 -4.61 7.44 -26.85
CA LYS A 197 -3.59 6.87 -27.75
C LYS A 197 -3.11 7.87 -28.82
N LYS A 198 -4.01 8.73 -29.29
CA LYS A 198 -3.71 9.77 -30.28
C LYS A 198 -2.75 10.82 -29.73
N VAL A 199 -2.96 11.29 -28.49
CA VAL A 199 -2.05 12.21 -27.80
C VAL A 199 -0.70 11.54 -27.56
N ASN A 200 -0.69 10.31 -27.03
CA ASN A 200 0.57 9.58 -26.78
C ASN A 200 1.42 9.40 -28.04
N HIS A 201 0.79 9.04 -29.16
CA HIS A 201 1.50 8.88 -30.43
C HIS A 201 2.15 10.19 -30.91
N LEU A 202 1.42 11.31 -30.80
CA LEU A 202 1.94 12.62 -31.18
C LEU A 202 3.01 13.12 -30.20
N TYR A 203 2.82 12.87 -28.90
CA TYR A 203 3.78 13.19 -27.85
C TYR A 203 5.13 12.53 -28.12
N PHE A 204 5.18 11.20 -28.32
CA PHE A 204 6.44 10.50 -28.58
C PHE A 204 7.08 10.91 -29.90
N ARG A 205 6.29 11.20 -30.94
CA ARG A 205 6.82 11.74 -32.20
C ARG A 205 7.50 13.09 -32.00
N LEU A 206 6.88 13.99 -31.23
CA LEU A 206 7.46 15.30 -30.94
C LEU A 206 8.75 15.16 -30.12
N LEU A 207 8.79 14.23 -29.17
CA LEU A 207 10.02 13.92 -28.42
C LEU A 207 11.15 13.43 -29.33
N GLU A 208 10.84 12.53 -30.28
CA GLU A 208 11.81 12.00 -31.24
C GLU A 208 12.35 13.09 -32.17
N LYS A 209 11.50 14.03 -32.61
CA LYS A 209 11.86 15.07 -33.58
C LYS A 209 12.48 16.32 -32.97
N LEU A 210 11.97 16.76 -31.82
CA LEU A 210 12.29 18.06 -31.21
C LEU A 210 13.05 17.93 -29.88
N GLY A 211 13.24 16.71 -29.37
CA GLY A 211 13.96 16.43 -28.13
C GLY A 211 13.08 16.40 -26.88
N PRO A 212 13.65 16.49 -25.67
CA PRO A 212 12.92 16.27 -24.42
C PRO A 212 11.83 17.33 -24.19
N GLU A 213 10.78 16.95 -23.45
CA GLU A 213 9.58 17.75 -23.22
C GLU A 213 9.86 19.18 -22.73
N LEU A 214 10.70 19.36 -21.70
CA LEU A 214 11.06 20.70 -21.23
C LEU A 214 11.79 21.54 -22.29
N GLY A 215 12.55 20.89 -23.18
CA GLY A 215 13.13 21.54 -24.35
C GLY A 215 12.06 22.04 -25.32
N ILE A 216 11.07 21.20 -25.61
CA ILE A 216 9.93 21.52 -26.47
C ILE A 216 9.12 22.68 -25.89
N LEU A 217 8.70 22.58 -24.63
CA LEU A 217 7.84 23.56 -23.99
C LEU A 217 8.53 24.92 -23.81
N ARG A 218 9.84 24.95 -23.51
CA ARG A 218 10.54 26.19 -23.13
C ARG A 218 11.36 26.83 -24.26
N ARG A 219 12.06 26.02 -25.07
CA ARG A 219 13.15 26.51 -25.93
C ARG A 219 12.95 26.21 -27.42
N ALA A 220 12.15 25.22 -27.79
CA ALA A 220 11.96 24.88 -29.21
C ALA A 220 11.42 26.08 -30.00
N PRO A 221 11.98 26.39 -31.20
CA PRO A 221 11.47 27.44 -32.06
C PRO A 221 10.02 27.20 -32.48
N LEU A 222 9.19 28.26 -32.49
CA LEU A 222 7.79 28.15 -32.87
C LEU A 222 7.59 27.63 -34.30
N THR A 223 8.55 27.90 -35.20
CA THR A 223 8.55 27.39 -36.58
C THR A 223 8.69 25.87 -36.65
N ASP A 224 9.54 25.28 -35.80
CA ASP A 224 9.72 23.82 -35.73
C ASP A 224 8.51 23.16 -35.06
N LEU A 225 7.95 23.79 -34.03
CA LEU A 225 6.70 23.34 -33.41
C LEU A 225 5.53 23.35 -34.40
N ALA A 226 5.44 24.39 -35.24
CA ALA A 226 4.39 24.49 -36.25
C ALA A 226 4.56 23.42 -37.34
N ARG A 227 5.80 23.13 -37.75
CA ARG A 227 6.12 22.10 -38.74
C ARG A 227 5.80 20.68 -38.24
N GLU A 228 6.24 20.33 -37.03
CA GLU A 228 6.14 18.95 -36.54
C GLU A 228 4.82 18.65 -35.80
N GLY A 229 4.25 19.66 -35.12
CA GLY A 229 3.06 19.51 -34.27
C GLY A 229 1.85 20.36 -34.67
N GLY A 230 1.96 21.14 -35.75
CA GLY A 230 0.89 21.98 -36.29
C GLY A 230 0.86 23.40 -35.72
N SER A 231 0.24 24.31 -36.48
CA SER A 231 0.14 25.74 -36.14
C SER A 231 -0.53 25.99 -34.79
N LEU A 232 -1.56 25.21 -34.45
CA LEU A 232 -2.30 25.34 -33.20
C LEU A 232 -1.46 24.96 -31.98
N LEU A 233 -0.57 23.96 -32.09
CA LEU A 233 0.37 23.60 -31.02
C LEU A 233 1.40 24.72 -30.80
N ALA A 234 1.99 25.24 -31.87
CA ALA A 234 2.94 26.35 -31.79
C ALA A 234 2.31 27.60 -31.16
N HIS A 235 1.08 27.92 -31.57
CA HIS A 235 0.33 29.03 -30.99
C HIS A 235 0.02 28.81 -29.50
N GLY A 236 -0.41 27.60 -29.11
CA GLY A 236 -0.66 27.27 -27.71
C GLY A 236 0.58 27.38 -26.82
N ILE A 237 1.74 26.91 -27.31
CA ILE A 237 3.01 27.04 -26.59
C ILE A 237 3.47 28.50 -26.52
N ASP A 238 3.29 29.30 -27.58
CA ASP A 238 3.61 30.75 -27.55
C ASP A 238 2.75 31.48 -26.51
N LYS A 239 1.43 31.23 -26.48
CA LYS A 239 0.53 31.80 -25.46
C LYS A 239 0.96 31.40 -24.05
N MET A 240 1.27 30.12 -23.83
CA MET A 240 1.76 29.63 -22.54
C MET A 240 3.06 30.33 -22.12
N ARG A 241 4.06 30.43 -23.02
CA ARG A 241 5.34 31.12 -22.74
C ARG A 241 5.17 32.61 -22.41
N ARG A 242 4.09 33.23 -22.90
CA ARG A 242 3.73 34.63 -22.60
C ARG A 242 2.83 34.78 -21.36
N GLY A 243 2.49 33.68 -20.68
CA GLY A 243 1.56 33.67 -19.54
C GLY A 243 0.10 33.97 -19.92
N GLN A 244 -0.28 33.78 -21.18
CA GLN A 244 -1.61 34.11 -21.72
C GLN A 244 -2.50 32.86 -21.76
N ALA A 245 -2.98 32.41 -20.60
CA ALA A 245 -3.92 31.30 -20.48
C ALA A 245 -5.27 31.77 -19.90
N HIS A 246 -6.36 31.15 -20.35
CA HIS A 246 -7.68 31.37 -19.77
C HIS A 246 -7.87 30.44 -18.57
N ILE A 247 -7.95 31.04 -17.39
CA ILE A 247 -7.94 30.31 -16.13
C ILE A 247 -9.30 30.44 -15.46
N ALA A 248 -9.91 29.31 -15.15
CA ALA A 248 -11.05 29.23 -14.25
C ALA A 248 -10.59 28.59 -12.94
N PRO A 249 -10.30 29.39 -11.88
CA PRO A 249 -9.72 28.83 -10.66
C PRO A 249 -10.62 27.82 -9.95
N GLY A 250 -9.99 26.83 -9.32
CA GLY A 250 -10.65 25.86 -8.45
C GLY A 250 -11.08 26.47 -7.11
N TYR A 251 -12.08 25.86 -6.49
CA TYR A 251 -12.67 26.30 -5.22
C TYR A 251 -13.40 25.14 -4.53
N ASP A 252 -13.45 25.17 -3.20
CA ASP A 252 -14.20 24.22 -2.37
C ASP A 252 -14.10 22.75 -2.86
N GLY A 253 -12.88 22.31 -3.18
CA GLY A 253 -12.52 20.97 -3.62
C GLY A 253 -12.86 20.61 -5.08
N VAL A 254 -13.27 21.58 -5.89
CA VAL A 254 -13.43 21.50 -7.35
C VAL A 254 -12.13 21.96 -8.01
N TYR A 255 -11.56 21.17 -8.92
CA TYR A 255 -10.36 21.56 -9.67
C TYR A 255 -10.64 22.76 -10.57
N GLY A 256 -9.63 23.63 -10.70
CA GLY A 256 -9.65 24.68 -11.71
C GLY A 256 -9.43 24.12 -13.11
N GLU A 257 -9.71 24.93 -14.10
CA GLU A 257 -9.54 24.57 -15.51
C GLU A 257 -8.70 25.63 -16.21
N ILE A 258 -7.66 25.19 -16.92
CA ILE A 258 -6.80 26.06 -17.73
C ILE A 258 -6.96 25.73 -19.19
N ARG A 259 -7.37 26.74 -19.96
CA ARG A 259 -7.56 26.64 -21.40
C ARG A 259 -6.59 27.57 -22.12
N LEU A 260 -5.81 27.04 -23.04
CA LEU A 260 -4.93 27.84 -23.89
C LEU A 260 -5.68 28.52 -25.04
N PHE A 261 -6.84 27.99 -25.42
CA PHE A 261 -7.58 28.43 -26.60
C PHE A 261 -9.03 28.77 -26.27
N THR A 262 -9.54 29.85 -26.86
CA THR A 262 -10.98 30.08 -26.96
C THR A 262 -11.58 29.34 -28.16
N PRO A 263 -12.90 29.08 -28.19
CA PRO A 263 -13.57 28.50 -29.36
C PRO A 263 -13.46 29.36 -30.64
N GLU A 264 -13.23 30.66 -30.50
CA GLU A 264 -13.08 31.62 -31.60
C GLU A 264 -11.65 31.57 -32.17
N GLU A 265 -10.64 31.63 -31.28
CA GLU A 265 -9.21 31.54 -31.64
C GLU A 265 -8.89 30.22 -32.36
N ARG A 266 -9.51 29.10 -31.95
CA ARG A 266 -9.33 27.81 -32.64
C ARG A 266 -9.79 27.87 -34.09
N ARG A 267 -10.91 28.54 -34.37
CA ARG A 267 -11.45 28.65 -35.74
C ARG A 267 -10.58 29.54 -36.62
N GLU A 268 -10.02 30.61 -36.06
CA GLU A 268 -9.11 31.51 -36.77
C GLU A 268 -7.78 30.83 -37.12
N VAL A 269 -7.18 30.10 -36.17
CA VAL A 269 -5.90 29.41 -36.38
C VAL A 269 -6.05 28.15 -37.26
N GLN A 270 -7.16 27.41 -37.14
CA GLN A 270 -7.47 26.29 -38.05
C GLN A 270 -7.90 26.76 -39.44
N GLY A 271 -8.55 27.93 -39.55
CA GLY A 271 -8.96 28.53 -40.83
C GLY A 271 -7.80 28.98 -41.72
N GLN A 272 -6.58 29.10 -41.16
CA GLN A 272 -5.37 29.53 -41.87
C GLN A 272 -4.38 28.39 -42.20
N GLY A 273 -4.67 27.13 -41.84
CA GLY A 273 -3.73 26.01 -42.01
C GLY A 273 -4.41 24.69 -42.43
N ALA A 274 -4.44 24.42 -43.73
CA ALA A 274 -5.04 23.25 -44.34
C ALA A 274 -4.24 21.94 -44.16
N PHE A 275 -4.98 20.87 -43.85
CA PHE A 275 -4.81 19.46 -44.23
C PHE A 275 -3.57 18.67 -43.78
N TRP A 276 -3.80 17.79 -42.80
CA TRP A 276 -2.98 16.62 -42.51
C TRP A 276 -3.17 15.56 -43.61
N SER A 277 -2.10 15.15 -44.28
CA SER A 277 -2.04 13.92 -45.08
C SER A 277 -0.77 13.16 -44.70
N PRO A 278 -0.85 11.88 -44.30
CA PRO A 278 0.33 11.09 -43.97
C PRO A 278 0.95 10.51 -45.26
N PRO A 279 2.28 10.60 -45.48
CA PRO A 279 2.96 9.79 -46.47
C PRO A 279 3.38 8.43 -45.88
N SER A 280 3.25 7.39 -46.71
CA SER A 280 3.65 5.99 -46.50
C SER A 280 5.19 5.80 -46.55
N PRO A 281 5.72 4.65 -46.08
CA PRO A 281 7.13 4.51 -45.76
C PRO A 281 7.99 4.15 -46.97
N ALA A 282 9.22 4.68 -47.01
CA ALA A 282 10.29 4.17 -47.86
C ALA A 282 11.58 4.05 -47.05
N VAL A 283 12.20 2.89 -47.25
CA VAL A 283 13.44 2.36 -46.69
C VAL A 283 14.64 3.14 -47.22
N GLU A 284 15.65 3.44 -46.39
CA GLU A 284 17.06 3.14 -46.71
C GLU A 284 18.05 3.46 -45.57
N SER A 285 19.12 2.68 -45.61
CA SER A 285 20.18 2.41 -44.64
C SER A 285 21.20 3.53 -44.40
N SER A 286 21.85 3.55 -43.23
CA SER A 286 23.33 3.49 -43.10
C SER A 286 23.80 3.55 -41.63
N GLN A 287 24.95 2.93 -41.39
CA GLN A 287 25.59 2.57 -40.11
C GLN A 287 26.17 3.76 -39.30
N PRO A 288 26.50 3.57 -38.00
CA PRO A 288 27.06 4.61 -37.13
C PRO A 288 28.61 4.62 -37.13
N PRO A 289 29.27 5.78 -36.89
CA PRO A 289 30.68 5.82 -36.54
C PRO A 289 30.93 5.97 -35.02
N PRO A 290 32.15 5.71 -34.54
CA PRO A 290 32.41 5.04 -33.25
C PRO A 290 32.89 5.96 -32.13
N ALA A 291 32.84 5.43 -30.90
CA ALA A 291 33.45 6.01 -29.70
C ALA A 291 34.98 5.82 -29.67
N PRO A 292 35.75 6.75 -29.04
CA PRO A 292 37.12 6.49 -28.61
C PRO A 292 37.23 6.11 -27.11
N PRO A 293 38.38 5.52 -26.69
CA PRO A 293 38.46 4.43 -25.71
C PRO A 293 39.00 4.85 -24.31
N PRO A 294 39.08 3.92 -23.32
CA PRO A 294 39.33 4.24 -21.92
C PRO A 294 40.82 4.26 -21.55
N GLY A 295 41.21 5.21 -20.72
CA GLY A 295 42.54 5.30 -20.10
C GLY A 295 42.49 4.88 -18.63
N LYS A 296 43.43 4.00 -18.25
CA LYS A 296 43.50 3.22 -17.01
C LYS A 296 44.50 3.84 -15.98
N PRO A 297 44.67 3.25 -14.78
CA PRO A 297 44.89 3.91 -13.49
C PRO A 297 46.38 4.10 -13.16
N ASP A 298 46.72 4.89 -12.13
CA ASP A 298 47.36 4.35 -10.92
C ASP A 298 47.71 5.36 -9.80
N GLU A 299 47.76 4.78 -8.60
CA GLU A 299 48.72 4.98 -7.50
C GLU A 299 48.71 6.17 -6.51
N SER A 300 48.37 5.77 -5.26
CA SER A 300 49.13 6.01 -4.01
C SER A 300 49.00 7.41 -3.37
N SER A 301 49.02 7.62 -2.05
CA SER A 301 49.36 6.78 -0.89
C SER A 301 48.80 7.41 0.39
N SER A 302 48.36 6.55 1.32
CA SER A 302 48.52 6.62 2.79
C SER A 302 48.13 7.87 3.59
N TYR A 303 47.26 7.70 4.59
CA TYR A 303 47.64 7.79 6.02
C TYR A 303 46.74 6.87 6.87
N LYS A 304 47.38 6.00 7.67
CA LYS A 304 46.77 5.15 8.70
C LYS A 304 46.84 5.86 10.05
N VAL A 305 45.77 5.79 10.85
CA VAL A 305 45.78 5.86 12.33
C VAL A 305 44.60 4.98 12.82
N SER A 306 44.87 3.69 13.03
CA SER A 306 44.96 2.97 14.32
C SER A 306 43.60 2.61 14.95
N GLU A 307 43.25 1.33 14.80
CA GLU A 307 42.08 0.62 15.31
C GLU A 307 42.13 0.41 16.85
N PRO A 308 40.97 0.30 17.52
CA PRO A 308 40.81 -0.49 18.74
C PRO A 308 40.75 -2.01 18.41
N PRO A 309 40.92 -2.91 19.40
CA PRO A 309 41.36 -4.29 19.19
C PRO A 309 40.37 -5.17 18.39
N PRO A 310 40.85 -6.25 17.75
CA PRO A 310 40.03 -7.06 16.86
C PRO A 310 39.04 -7.89 17.65
N GLU A 311 37.76 -7.53 17.58
CA GLU A 311 36.70 -8.52 17.65
C GLU A 311 36.84 -9.43 16.42
N ILE A 312 36.80 -10.74 16.64
CA ILE A 312 36.80 -11.76 15.58
C ILE A 312 35.78 -11.31 14.53
N PRO A 313 36.13 -11.15 13.23
CA PRO A 313 35.16 -10.67 12.25
C PRO A 313 33.99 -11.65 12.23
N GLU A 314 32.85 -11.23 12.78
CA GLU A 314 31.63 -12.01 12.62
C GLU A 314 31.35 -12.09 11.13
N ASP A 315 31.11 -13.30 10.62
CA ASP A 315 30.70 -13.50 9.23
C ASP A 315 29.56 -12.52 8.92
N PRO A 316 29.68 -11.66 7.90
CA PRO A 316 28.63 -10.69 7.55
C PRO A 316 27.25 -11.33 7.33
N LEU A 317 27.21 -12.61 6.94
CA LEU A 317 25.97 -13.37 6.80
C LEU A 317 25.35 -13.80 8.14
N LEU A 318 26.08 -13.73 9.24
CA LEU A 318 25.60 -14.03 10.59
C LEU A 318 25.37 -12.76 11.42
N ALA A 319 25.91 -11.63 10.97
CA ALA A 319 25.79 -10.35 11.65
C ALA A 319 24.32 -9.95 11.88
N GLY A 320 24.01 -9.59 13.13
CA GLY A 320 22.68 -9.13 13.54
C GLY A 320 21.60 -10.22 13.63
N LEU A 321 21.96 -11.51 13.54
CA LEU A 321 21.08 -12.62 13.90
C LEU A 321 21.17 -12.91 15.40
N ASN A 322 20.03 -13.19 16.04
CA ASN A 322 20.04 -13.65 17.42
C ASN A 322 20.57 -15.11 17.52
N PRO A 323 20.88 -15.62 18.73
CA PRO A 323 21.46 -16.95 18.89
C PRO A 323 20.64 -18.08 18.25
N ALA A 324 19.31 -18.05 18.39
CA ALA A 324 18.42 -19.07 17.82
C ALA A 324 18.38 -19.02 16.28
N GLN A 325 18.30 -17.82 15.69
CA GLN A 325 18.39 -17.62 14.24
C GLN A 325 19.75 -18.07 13.71
N ARG A 326 20.85 -17.72 14.40
CA ARG A 326 22.21 -18.15 14.03
C ARG A 326 22.34 -19.68 14.10
N GLN A 327 21.75 -20.32 15.10
CA GLN A 327 21.73 -21.78 15.21
C GLN A 327 20.96 -22.44 14.05
N ALA A 328 19.84 -21.86 13.62
CA ALA A 328 19.11 -22.34 12.44
C ALA A 328 19.93 -22.18 11.16
N VAL A 329 20.60 -21.03 10.98
CA VAL A 329 21.44 -20.74 9.81
C VAL A 329 22.67 -21.64 9.75
N LEU A 330 23.26 -22.00 10.89
CA LEU A 330 24.46 -22.83 10.99
C LEU A 330 24.17 -24.32 11.20
N HIS A 331 22.91 -24.73 11.25
CA HIS A 331 22.54 -26.11 11.53
C HIS A 331 23.27 -27.09 10.57
N ALA A 332 23.98 -28.07 11.14
CA ALA A 332 24.80 -29.00 10.36
C ALA A 332 24.10 -30.35 10.09
N GLY A 333 22.96 -30.61 10.74
CA GLY A 333 22.16 -31.82 10.51
C GLY A 333 21.35 -31.75 9.22
N LEU A 334 20.77 -32.89 8.86
CA LEU A 334 19.97 -33.01 7.64
C LEU A 334 18.58 -32.38 7.81
N HIS A 335 17.90 -32.63 8.93
CA HIS A 335 16.49 -32.25 9.07
C HIS A 335 16.30 -31.25 10.22
N LEU A 336 15.74 -30.09 9.90
CA LEU A 336 15.52 -28.99 10.82
C LEU A 336 14.06 -28.51 10.76
N ILE A 337 13.43 -28.44 11.93
CA ILE A 337 12.15 -27.77 12.14
C ILE A 337 12.41 -26.50 12.92
N VAL A 338 11.99 -25.36 12.40
CA VAL A 338 11.97 -24.10 13.13
C VAL A 338 10.54 -23.70 13.44
N GLN A 339 10.19 -23.72 14.73
CA GLN A 339 8.92 -23.19 15.22
C GLN A 339 9.12 -21.72 15.60
N ALA A 340 8.46 -20.83 14.89
CA ALA A 340 8.77 -19.42 14.95
C ALA A 340 7.49 -18.58 14.92
N GLY A 341 7.20 -17.94 16.05
CA GLY A 341 6.03 -17.08 16.20
C GLY A 341 6.03 -15.82 15.33
N PRO A 342 4.98 -14.99 15.40
CA PRO A 342 4.89 -13.72 14.69
C PRO A 342 6.02 -12.77 15.09
N GLY A 343 6.68 -12.17 14.09
CA GLY A 343 7.73 -11.17 14.32
C GLY A 343 9.07 -11.72 14.84
N THR A 344 9.27 -13.04 14.82
CA THR A 344 10.51 -13.70 15.27
C THR A 344 11.61 -13.76 14.20
N GLY A 345 11.35 -13.25 12.99
CA GLY A 345 12.33 -13.21 11.90
C GLY A 345 12.40 -14.48 11.05
N LYS A 346 11.30 -15.23 10.88
CA LYS A 346 11.22 -16.44 10.00
C LYS A 346 11.91 -16.27 8.65
N THR A 347 11.45 -15.29 7.86
CA THR A 347 11.97 -15.01 6.51
C THR A 347 13.44 -14.60 6.55
N ARG A 348 13.89 -13.91 7.62
CA ARG A 348 15.29 -13.57 7.82
C ARG A 348 16.14 -14.82 8.05
N ALA A 349 15.73 -15.72 8.92
CA ALA A 349 16.45 -16.98 9.16
C ALA A 349 16.53 -17.85 7.88
N LEU A 350 15.43 -17.99 7.15
CA LEU A 350 15.42 -18.72 5.86
C LEU A 350 16.37 -18.12 4.83
N THR A 351 16.30 -16.79 4.64
CA THR A 351 17.13 -16.11 3.64
C THR A 351 18.61 -16.16 3.99
N HIS A 352 18.96 -15.97 5.26
CA HIS A 352 20.33 -16.12 5.72
C HIS A 352 20.82 -17.58 5.64
N ARG A 353 19.95 -18.58 5.89
CA ARG A 353 20.31 -20.00 5.70
C ARG A 353 20.63 -20.28 4.24
N LEU A 354 19.79 -19.82 3.33
CA LEU A 354 20.00 -20.00 1.90
C LEU A 354 21.30 -19.31 1.45
N ALA A 355 21.53 -18.07 1.87
CA ALA A 355 22.76 -17.35 1.58
C ALA A 355 24.00 -18.07 2.15
N HIS A 356 23.90 -18.65 3.35
CA HIS A 356 24.97 -19.44 3.97
C HIS A 356 25.25 -20.75 3.18
N LEU A 357 24.21 -21.46 2.73
CA LEU A 357 24.37 -22.65 1.87
C LEU A 357 25.14 -22.32 0.59
N LEU A 358 24.78 -21.22 -0.07
CA LEU A 358 25.44 -20.76 -1.29
C LEU A 358 26.89 -20.28 -1.03
N ALA A 359 27.06 -19.29 -0.16
CA ALA A 359 28.30 -18.52 -0.07
C ALA A 359 29.34 -19.08 0.91
N ARG A 360 28.96 -20.01 1.80
CA ARG A 360 29.88 -20.61 2.79
C ARG A 360 30.02 -22.11 2.62
N ARG A 361 28.94 -22.81 2.28
CA ARG A 361 28.98 -24.25 2.01
C ARG A 361 29.20 -24.60 0.54
N GLY A 362 29.18 -23.60 -0.35
CA GLY A 362 29.45 -23.80 -1.78
C GLY A 362 28.40 -24.66 -2.47
N VAL A 363 27.17 -24.69 -1.95
CA VAL A 363 26.07 -25.45 -2.54
C VAL A 363 25.70 -24.83 -3.89
N PRO A 364 25.63 -25.61 -4.98
CA PRO A 364 25.17 -25.08 -6.27
C PRO A 364 23.72 -24.57 -6.20
N PRO A 365 23.39 -23.39 -6.76
CA PRO A 365 22.03 -22.84 -6.72
C PRO A 365 20.94 -23.79 -7.24
N GLU A 366 21.24 -24.56 -8.29
CA GLU A 366 20.34 -25.55 -8.88
C GLU A 366 20.00 -26.73 -7.96
N GLU A 367 20.77 -26.94 -6.89
CA GLU A 367 20.53 -27.98 -5.89
C GLU A 367 19.60 -27.53 -4.75
N ILE A 368 19.23 -26.25 -4.73
CA ILE A 368 18.41 -25.66 -3.68
C ILE A 368 16.98 -25.39 -4.22
N LEU A 369 15.99 -25.89 -3.48
CA LEU A 369 14.58 -25.61 -3.68
C LEU A 369 14.02 -24.89 -2.45
N ALA A 370 13.60 -23.63 -2.63
CA ALA A 370 12.88 -22.87 -1.61
C ALA A 370 11.39 -22.76 -2.01
N LEU A 371 10.52 -23.31 -1.17
CA LEU A 371 9.08 -23.32 -1.34
C LEU A 371 8.40 -22.31 -0.42
N THR A 372 7.56 -21.47 -1.01
CA THR A 372 6.72 -20.51 -0.29
C THR A 372 5.23 -20.74 -0.58
N PHE A 373 4.35 -20.09 0.18
CA PHE A 373 2.90 -20.22 -0.05
C PHE A 373 2.36 -19.20 -1.07
N THR A 374 2.92 -17.98 -1.10
CA THR A 374 2.46 -16.88 -1.97
C THR A 374 3.55 -16.44 -2.94
N ARG A 375 3.13 -15.93 -4.11
CA ARG A 375 4.07 -15.37 -5.11
C ARG A 375 4.84 -14.17 -4.57
N GLN A 376 4.18 -13.35 -3.75
CA GLN A 376 4.81 -12.24 -3.05
C GLN A 376 5.95 -12.72 -2.13
N ALA A 377 5.71 -13.74 -1.30
CA ALA A 377 6.75 -14.29 -0.42
C ALA A 377 7.93 -14.86 -1.21
N ALA A 378 7.69 -15.51 -2.36
CA ALA A 378 8.77 -15.95 -3.25
C ALA A 378 9.59 -14.76 -3.78
N GLY A 379 8.93 -13.72 -4.30
CA GLY A 379 9.61 -12.54 -4.83
C GLY A 379 10.36 -11.75 -3.77
N GLU A 380 9.81 -11.61 -2.56
CA GLU A 380 10.50 -11.00 -1.42
C GLU A 380 11.71 -11.81 -0.98
N MET A 381 11.61 -13.14 -0.97
CA MET A 381 12.74 -14.02 -0.65
C MET A 381 13.85 -13.88 -1.69
N GLU A 382 13.54 -13.89 -2.99
CA GLU A 382 14.50 -13.66 -4.07
C GLU A 382 15.19 -12.29 -3.95
N ALA A 383 14.41 -11.22 -3.68
CA ALA A 383 14.95 -9.88 -3.50
C ALA A 383 15.91 -9.80 -2.29
N ARG A 384 15.57 -10.44 -1.18
CA ARG A 384 16.42 -10.50 0.03
C ARG A 384 17.72 -11.26 -0.23
N ILE A 385 17.67 -12.39 -0.94
CA ILE A 385 18.88 -13.14 -1.29
C ILE A 385 19.78 -12.33 -2.21
N ARG A 386 19.21 -11.66 -3.23
CA ARG A 386 19.98 -10.77 -4.11
C ARG A 386 20.58 -9.59 -3.34
N GLY A 387 19.92 -9.09 -2.30
CA GLY A 387 20.49 -8.08 -1.40
C GLY A 387 21.64 -8.59 -0.54
N LEU A 388 21.56 -9.84 -0.04
CA LEU A 388 22.62 -10.47 0.75
C LEU A 388 23.82 -10.88 -0.10
N LEU A 389 23.58 -11.23 -1.37
CA LEU A 389 24.55 -11.79 -2.30
C LEU A 389 24.43 -11.14 -3.70
N PRO A 390 24.71 -9.83 -3.85
CA PRO A 390 24.45 -9.07 -5.08
C PRO A 390 25.25 -9.58 -6.30
N ASP A 391 26.48 -10.04 -6.08
CA ASP A 391 27.40 -10.46 -7.16
C ASP A 391 27.59 -11.98 -7.24
N PHE A 392 26.70 -12.78 -6.61
CA PHE A 392 26.89 -14.24 -6.59
C PHE A 392 26.56 -14.87 -7.94
N PRO A 393 27.50 -15.63 -8.55
CA PRO A 393 27.33 -16.18 -9.88
C PRO A 393 26.29 -17.31 -9.90
N GLY A 394 25.40 -17.30 -10.90
CA GLY A 394 24.44 -18.37 -11.10
C GLY A 394 23.20 -18.31 -10.21
N LEU A 395 22.97 -17.19 -9.50
CA LEU A 395 21.82 -17.03 -8.61
C LEU A 395 20.48 -17.17 -9.34
N GLU A 396 20.43 -16.91 -10.64
CA GLU A 396 19.26 -17.14 -11.51
C GLU A 396 18.85 -18.61 -11.65
N ARG A 397 19.74 -19.56 -11.29
CA ARG A 397 19.46 -21.00 -11.28
C ARG A 397 18.82 -21.47 -9.97
N LEU A 398 18.81 -20.63 -8.93
CA LEU A 398 18.12 -20.90 -7.67
C LEU A 398 16.61 -21.06 -7.90
N THR A 399 16.01 -22.11 -7.34
CA THR A 399 14.57 -22.34 -7.49
C THR A 399 13.82 -21.84 -6.26
N VAL A 400 13.30 -20.62 -6.32
CA VAL A 400 12.36 -20.06 -5.31
C VAL A 400 10.97 -19.97 -5.92
N LYS A 401 10.03 -20.80 -5.45
CA LYS A 401 8.70 -20.91 -6.08
C LYS A 401 7.61 -21.18 -5.05
N THR A 402 6.36 -20.89 -5.42
CA THR A 402 5.21 -21.48 -4.72
C THR A 402 5.05 -22.94 -5.12
N PHE A 403 4.33 -23.73 -4.31
CA PHE A 403 3.97 -25.11 -4.66
C PHE A 403 3.29 -25.22 -6.03
N HIS A 404 2.34 -24.33 -6.33
CA HIS A 404 1.63 -24.31 -7.61
C HIS A 404 2.54 -23.91 -8.78
N ALA A 405 3.45 -22.94 -8.58
CA ALA A 405 4.40 -22.55 -9.61
C ALA A 405 5.43 -23.65 -9.91
N LEU A 406 5.88 -24.38 -8.88
CA LEU A 406 6.71 -25.57 -9.06
C LEU A 406 5.92 -26.66 -9.81
N GLY A 407 4.70 -26.94 -9.38
CA GLY A 407 3.86 -27.95 -10.00
C GLY A 407 3.56 -27.66 -11.47
N HIS A 408 3.24 -26.41 -11.81
CA HIS A 408 3.13 -25.95 -13.19
C HIS A 408 4.41 -26.24 -13.98
N GLN A 409 5.59 -25.87 -13.46
CA GLN A 409 6.88 -26.17 -14.11
C GLN A 409 7.07 -27.68 -14.34
N LEU A 410 6.74 -28.51 -13.35
CA LEU A 410 6.87 -29.98 -13.44
C LEU A 410 5.98 -30.56 -14.55
N LEU A 411 4.75 -30.05 -14.69
CA LEU A 411 3.82 -30.50 -15.73
C LEU A 411 4.20 -29.96 -17.12
N SER A 412 4.51 -28.67 -17.23
CA SER A 412 4.87 -28.04 -18.51
C SER A 412 6.13 -28.65 -19.11
N ALA A 413 7.07 -29.14 -18.30
CA ALA A 413 8.27 -29.82 -18.79
C ALA A 413 8.00 -31.19 -19.45
N ARG A 414 6.75 -31.68 -19.43
CA ARG A 414 6.38 -33.05 -19.82
C ARG A 414 5.25 -33.13 -20.85
N GLU A 415 4.56 -32.03 -21.12
CA GLU A 415 3.53 -31.99 -22.16
C GLU A 415 4.13 -31.44 -23.45
N ASP A 416 3.91 -32.15 -24.56
CA ASP A 416 4.28 -31.66 -25.89
C ASP A 416 3.41 -30.48 -26.34
N THR A 417 2.20 -30.37 -25.78
CA THR A 417 1.27 -29.27 -26.02
C THR A 417 1.13 -28.41 -24.77
N PRO A 418 1.44 -27.10 -24.83
CA PRO A 418 1.30 -26.22 -23.68
C PRO A 418 -0.16 -26.17 -23.23
N ARG A 419 -0.39 -26.50 -21.96
CA ARG A 419 -1.68 -26.28 -21.30
C ARG A 419 -1.61 -25.04 -20.43
N GLU A 420 -2.72 -24.32 -20.36
CA GLU A 420 -2.86 -23.14 -19.52
C GLU A 420 -3.60 -23.48 -18.22
N VAL A 421 -3.45 -22.62 -17.21
CA VAL A 421 -4.23 -22.74 -15.97
C VAL A 421 -5.58 -22.07 -16.19
N ALA A 422 -6.67 -22.81 -15.96
CA ALA A 422 -8.03 -22.32 -16.09
C ALA A 422 -8.26 -21.11 -15.16
N PRO A 423 -8.66 -19.94 -15.69
CA PRO A 423 -9.12 -18.84 -14.86
C PRO A 423 -10.32 -19.28 -14.00
N GLU A 424 -10.45 -18.72 -12.79
CA GLU A 424 -11.48 -19.14 -11.82
C GLU A 424 -12.90 -19.06 -12.40
N ASP A 425 -13.21 -18.01 -13.16
CA ASP A 425 -14.52 -17.89 -13.84
C ASP A 425 -14.76 -19.01 -14.84
N ARG A 426 -13.73 -19.40 -15.59
CA ARG A 426 -13.82 -20.50 -16.56
C ARG A 426 -13.95 -21.85 -15.84
N ARG A 427 -13.13 -22.09 -14.82
CA ARG A 427 -13.23 -23.27 -13.94
C ARG A 427 -14.66 -23.43 -13.41
N ARG A 428 -15.23 -22.38 -12.80
CA ARG A 428 -16.60 -22.39 -12.25
C ARG A 428 -17.65 -22.59 -13.34
N GLN A 429 -17.45 -22.04 -14.55
CA GLN A 429 -18.35 -22.27 -15.68
C GLN A 429 -18.40 -23.75 -16.08
N LEU A 430 -17.25 -24.41 -16.19
CA LEU A 430 -17.16 -25.83 -16.53
C LEU A 430 -17.80 -26.71 -15.46
N ILE A 431 -17.55 -26.42 -14.17
CA ILE A 431 -18.21 -27.13 -13.07
C ILE A 431 -19.73 -26.92 -13.12
N ARG A 432 -20.22 -25.70 -13.40
CA ARG A 432 -21.67 -25.44 -13.56
C ARG A 432 -22.29 -26.20 -14.71
N GLN A 433 -21.58 -26.37 -15.82
CA GLN A 433 -22.07 -27.15 -16.96
C GLN A 433 -22.24 -28.62 -16.58
N ALA A 434 -21.23 -29.23 -15.95
CA ALA A 434 -21.31 -30.59 -15.44
C ALA A 434 -22.41 -30.74 -14.37
N ALA A 435 -22.45 -29.84 -13.39
CA ALA A 435 -23.47 -29.84 -12.33
C ALA A 435 -24.89 -29.79 -12.91
N LYS A 436 -25.12 -28.95 -13.94
CA LYS A 436 -26.42 -28.84 -14.61
C LYS A 436 -26.82 -30.11 -15.33
N GLN A 437 -25.88 -30.76 -16.02
CA GLN A 437 -26.12 -32.01 -16.76
C GLN A 437 -26.58 -33.13 -15.82
N TYR A 438 -25.97 -33.24 -14.64
CA TYR A 438 -26.26 -34.28 -13.65
C TYR A 438 -27.26 -33.85 -12.56
N LYS A 439 -27.81 -32.62 -12.65
CA LYS A 439 -28.76 -32.04 -11.68
C LYS A 439 -28.22 -31.98 -10.23
N ILE A 440 -26.93 -31.69 -10.09
CA ILE A 440 -26.24 -31.60 -8.79
C ILE A 440 -26.10 -30.12 -8.40
N PRO A 441 -26.23 -29.75 -7.12
CA PRO A 441 -25.88 -28.40 -6.66
C PRO A 441 -24.40 -28.08 -6.95
N PHE A 442 -24.14 -26.89 -7.51
CA PHE A 442 -22.78 -26.45 -7.86
C PHE A 442 -21.78 -26.57 -6.69
N SER A 443 -22.17 -26.12 -5.50
CA SER A 443 -21.32 -26.17 -4.30
C SER A 443 -20.99 -27.61 -3.86
N SER A 444 -21.94 -28.54 -4.01
CA SER A 444 -21.70 -29.96 -3.70
C SER A 444 -20.64 -30.55 -4.61
N LEU A 445 -20.79 -30.35 -5.93
CA LEU A 445 -19.85 -30.87 -6.92
C LEU A 445 -18.46 -30.22 -6.78
N GLU A 446 -18.41 -28.90 -6.60
CA GLU A 446 -17.15 -28.17 -6.42
C GLU A 446 -16.35 -28.70 -5.22
N ASN A 447 -17.01 -28.83 -4.05
CA ASN A 447 -16.36 -29.34 -2.85
C ASN A 447 -15.87 -30.79 -3.02
N ARG A 448 -16.65 -31.62 -3.72
CA ARG A 448 -16.30 -33.02 -3.97
C ARG A 448 -15.09 -33.16 -4.88
N ILE A 449 -15.02 -32.36 -5.96
CA ILE A 449 -13.87 -32.32 -6.88
C ILE A 449 -12.60 -31.91 -6.14
N ILE A 450 -12.67 -30.84 -5.33
CA ILE A 450 -11.52 -30.39 -4.52
C ILE A 450 -11.06 -31.51 -3.59
N LEU A 451 -11.98 -32.15 -2.87
CA LEU A 451 -11.65 -33.24 -1.95
C LEU A 451 -10.99 -34.44 -2.66
N TRP A 452 -11.51 -34.87 -3.80
CA TRP A 452 -10.91 -35.98 -4.56
C TRP A 452 -9.51 -35.64 -5.06
N LYS A 453 -9.31 -34.44 -5.65
CA LYS A 453 -7.99 -34.01 -6.11
C LYS A 453 -6.99 -33.88 -4.96
N GLN A 454 -7.40 -33.35 -3.80
CA GLN A 454 -6.55 -33.30 -2.60
C GLN A 454 -6.17 -34.70 -2.08
N ASN A 455 -7.04 -35.70 -2.27
CA ASN A 455 -6.74 -37.10 -1.97
C ASN A 455 -5.96 -37.82 -3.07
N LEU A 456 -5.61 -37.13 -4.17
CA LEU A 456 -4.95 -37.66 -5.35
C LEU A 456 -5.79 -38.67 -6.14
N GLN A 457 -7.11 -38.54 -6.08
CA GLN A 457 -8.06 -39.39 -6.79
C GLN A 457 -8.57 -38.67 -8.04
N TYR A 458 -8.47 -39.34 -9.19
CA TYR A 458 -9.00 -38.87 -10.47
C TYR A 458 -10.12 -39.82 -10.95
N PRO A 459 -10.87 -39.46 -12.01
CA PRO A 459 -12.02 -40.25 -12.44
C PRO A 459 -11.75 -41.75 -12.67
N GLY A 460 -10.53 -42.13 -13.09
CA GLY A 460 -10.15 -43.54 -13.23
C GLY A 460 -10.02 -44.31 -11.89
N ASP A 461 -9.76 -43.62 -10.79
CA ASP A 461 -9.70 -44.20 -9.44
C ASP A 461 -11.10 -44.28 -8.78
N LEU A 462 -12.12 -43.71 -9.43
CA LEU A 462 -13.49 -43.57 -8.91
C LEU A 462 -14.52 -44.37 -9.72
N GLU A 463 -14.09 -45.27 -10.61
CA GLU A 463 -14.98 -46.04 -11.49
C GLU A 463 -15.99 -46.92 -10.72
N GLU A 464 -15.62 -47.37 -9.52
CA GLU A 464 -16.50 -48.16 -8.64
C GLU A 464 -17.44 -47.30 -7.79
N VAL A 465 -17.24 -45.97 -7.75
CA VAL A 465 -18.06 -45.04 -6.97
C VAL A 465 -19.33 -44.69 -7.77
N ASN A 466 -20.45 -45.28 -7.38
CA ASN A 466 -21.75 -45.05 -8.03
C ASN A 466 -22.46 -43.78 -7.50
N GLU A 467 -21.78 -42.64 -7.59
CA GLU A 467 -22.32 -41.32 -7.24
C GLU A 467 -22.40 -40.42 -8.49
N PRO A 468 -23.47 -39.62 -8.65
CA PRO A 468 -23.60 -38.74 -9.81
C PRO A 468 -22.48 -37.68 -9.86
N GLU A 469 -21.93 -37.28 -8.71
CA GLU A 469 -20.76 -36.41 -8.60
C GLU A 469 -19.52 -37.01 -9.30
N ALA A 470 -19.31 -38.33 -9.22
CA ALA A 470 -18.14 -38.98 -9.81
C ALA A 470 -18.22 -38.98 -11.35
N ALA A 471 -19.42 -39.23 -11.89
CA ALA A 471 -19.69 -39.10 -13.32
C ALA A 471 -19.55 -37.64 -13.80
N ALA A 472 -20.07 -36.68 -13.03
CA ALA A 472 -19.92 -35.26 -13.33
C ALA A 472 -18.46 -34.80 -13.28
N PHE A 473 -17.65 -35.34 -12.36
CA PHE A 473 -16.22 -35.07 -12.28
C PHE A 473 -15.47 -35.61 -13.51
N LYS A 474 -15.83 -36.80 -14.01
CA LYS A 474 -15.29 -37.34 -15.27
C LYS A 474 -15.53 -36.40 -16.46
N ASP A 475 -16.75 -35.89 -16.59
CA ASP A 475 -17.11 -34.95 -17.67
C ASP A 475 -16.40 -33.59 -17.52
N TYR A 476 -16.22 -33.12 -16.28
CA TYR A 476 -15.44 -31.92 -15.98
C TYR A 476 -13.97 -32.06 -16.39
N GLU A 477 -13.31 -33.17 -16.03
CA GLU A 477 -11.91 -33.43 -16.42
C GLU A 477 -11.77 -33.58 -17.95
N ALA A 478 -12.73 -34.23 -18.60
CA ALA A 478 -12.76 -34.32 -20.06
C ALA A 478 -12.94 -32.93 -20.71
N ALA A 479 -13.70 -32.03 -20.09
CA ALA A 479 -13.85 -30.66 -20.57
C ALA A 479 -12.56 -29.83 -20.43
N LEU A 480 -11.89 -29.91 -19.27
CA LEU A 480 -10.58 -29.30 -19.07
C LEU A 480 -9.56 -29.79 -20.12
N ALA A 481 -9.49 -31.11 -20.34
CA ALA A 481 -8.58 -31.70 -21.32
C ALA A 481 -8.87 -31.22 -22.75
N ARG A 482 -10.15 -31.15 -23.16
CA ARG A 482 -10.55 -30.66 -24.49
C ARG A 482 -10.16 -29.19 -24.73
N GLU A 483 -10.12 -28.38 -23.69
CA GLU A 483 -9.75 -26.97 -23.78
C GLU A 483 -8.26 -26.72 -23.54
N GLY A 484 -7.45 -27.77 -23.30
CA GLY A 484 -6.03 -27.62 -23.00
C GLY A 484 -5.78 -26.91 -21.67
N LEU A 485 -6.64 -27.15 -20.67
CA LEU A 485 -6.58 -26.48 -19.37
C LEU A 485 -6.21 -27.44 -18.23
N TRP A 486 -5.55 -26.90 -17.22
CA TRP A 486 -5.47 -27.45 -15.86
C TRP A 486 -6.27 -26.60 -14.91
N ASP A 487 -6.93 -27.20 -13.92
CA ASP A 487 -7.40 -26.40 -12.79
C ASP A 487 -6.27 -26.11 -11.78
N TYR A 488 -6.58 -25.33 -10.75
CA TYR A 488 -5.57 -24.94 -9.78
C TYR A 488 -5.11 -26.11 -8.89
N GLU A 489 -6.01 -27.04 -8.55
CA GLU A 489 -5.71 -28.23 -7.74
C GLU A 489 -4.83 -29.23 -8.51
N ASP A 490 -4.97 -29.31 -9.83
CA ASP A 490 -4.15 -30.11 -10.73
C ASP A 490 -2.66 -29.77 -10.61
N LEU A 491 -2.34 -28.50 -10.35
CA LEU A 491 -0.96 -28.04 -10.17
C LEU A 491 -0.30 -28.65 -8.92
N ILE A 492 -1.03 -29.30 -8.03
CA ILE A 492 -0.46 -30.05 -6.91
C ILE A 492 -0.68 -31.55 -7.11
N ALA A 493 -1.92 -31.95 -7.40
CA ALA A 493 -2.29 -33.35 -7.45
C ALA A 493 -1.59 -34.09 -8.59
N ARG A 494 -1.55 -33.52 -9.81
CA ARG A 494 -0.93 -34.17 -10.98
C ARG A 494 0.59 -34.32 -10.85
N PRO A 495 1.37 -33.30 -10.43
CA PRO A 495 2.80 -33.49 -10.18
C PRO A 495 3.07 -34.55 -9.11
N THR A 496 2.25 -34.60 -8.06
CA THR A 496 2.40 -35.60 -7.00
C THR A 496 2.18 -37.01 -7.55
N LEU A 497 1.13 -37.22 -8.34
CA LEU A 497 0.87 -38.48 -9.01
C LEU A 497 1.97 -38.83 -10.02
N LEU A 498 2.46 -37.85 -10.78
CA LEU A 498 3.53 -38.01 -11.75
C LEU A 498 4.81 -38.53 -11.08
N LEU A 499 5.24 -37.87 -9.99
CA LEU A 499 6.45 -38.26 -9.27
C LEU A 499 6.27 -39.61 -8.57
N THR A 500 5.13 -39.85 -7.91
CA THR A 500 4.91 -41.11 -7.18
C THR A 500 4.72 -42.32 -8.09
N ARG A 501 4.23 -42.14 -9.33
CA ARG A 501 4.06 -43.21 -10.32
C ARG A 501 5.29 -43.43 -11.21
N GLN A 502 6.26 -42.51 -11.23
CA GLN A 502 7.50 -42.63 -12.01
C GLN A 502 8.74 -42.53 -11.10
N PRO A 503 9.20 -43.65 -10.52
CA PRO A 503 10.32 -43.66 -9.56
C PRO A 503 11.62 -43.06 -10.13
N ASP A 504 11.93 -43.31 -11.40
CA ASP A 504 13.15 -42.75 -12.04
C ASP A 504 13.10 -41.22 -12.12
N LEU A 505 11.91 -40.67 -12.39
CA LEU A 505 11.70 -39.23 -12.43
C LEU A 505 11.79 -38.62 -11.03
N GLN A 506 11.16 -39.28 -10.06
CA GLN A 506 11.24 -38.88 -8.66
C GLN A 506 12.69 -38.83 -8.18
N GLU A 507 13.47 -39.86 -8.48
CA GLU A 507 14.88 -39.94 -8.13
C GLU A 507 15.71 -38.87 -8.83
N ALA A 508 15.42 -38.56 -10.10
CA ALA A 508 16.07 -37.46 -10.80
C ALA A 508 15.85 -36.10 -10.10
N TYR A 509 14.62 -35.82 -9.64
CA TYR A 509 14.33 -34.60 -8.88
C TYR A 509 14.93 -34.60 -7.47
N ARG A 510 14.96 -35.75 -6.79
CA ARG A 510 15.64 -35.91 -5.49
C ARG A 510 17.15 -35.68 -5.59
N ARG A 511 17.77 -36.13 -6.68
CA ARG A 511 19.20 -35.88 -6.96
C ARG A 511 19.48 -34.43 -7.26
N ARG A 512 18.55 -33.77 -7.97
CA ARG A 512 18.60 -32.34 -8.25
C ARG A 512 18.47 -31.54 -6.96
N TYR A 513 17.35 -31.65 -6.25
CA TYR A 513 17.09 -30.86 -5.05
C TYR A 513 17.62 -31.55 -3.80
N ARG A 514 18.87 -31.23 -3.44
CA ARG A 514 19.52 -31.73 -2.23
C ARG A 514 19.22 -30.90 -1.00
N HIS A 515 18.85 -29.64 -1.18
CA HIS A 515 18.51 -28.72 -0.10
C HIS A 515 17.08 -28.19 -0.29
N LEU A 516 16.18 -28.51 0.63
CA LEU A 516 14.79 -28.07 0.59
C LEU A 516 14.50 -27.13 1.75
N LEU A 517 14.02 -25.94 1.44
CA LEU A 517 13.58 -24.96 2.42
C LEU A 517 12.09 -24.70 2.22
N VAL A 518 11.29 -24.79 3.27
CA VAL A 518 9.84 -24.56 3.18
C VAL A 518 9.42 -23.50 4.20
N ASP A 519 8.86 -22.40 3.69
CA ASP A 519 8.25 -21.34 4.50
C ASP A 519 6.76 -21.59 4.75
N GLU A 520 6.21 -20.99 5.80
CA GLU A 520 4.82 -21.10 6.22
C GLU A 520 4.29 -22.55 6.26
N TYR A 521 5.10 -23.44 6.83
CA TYR A 521 4.87 -24.89 6.84
C TYR A 521 3.53 -25.31 7.48
N GLN A 522 2.95 -24.47 8.34
CA GLN A 522 1.63 -24.71 8.93
C GLN A 522 0.48 -24.69 7.91
N ASP A 523 0.68 -24.07 6.75
CA ASP A 523 -0.37 -23.89 5.73
C ASP A 523 -0.41 -25.03 4.71
N LEU A 524 0.43 -26.06 4.88
CA LEU A 524 0.41 -27.22 4.00
C LEU A 524 -0.89 -28.02 4.16
N ASN A 525 -1.44 -28.42 3.02
CA ASN A 525 -2.48 -29.45 2.94
C ASN A 525 -1.89 -30.84 2.63
N ALA A 526 -2.75 -31.86 2.57
CA ALA A 526 -2.33 -33.25 2.34
C ALA A 526 -1.62 -33.47 1.00
N ALA A 527 -2.11 -32.87 -0.08
CA ALA A 527 -1.52 -33.01 -1.40
C ALA A 527 -0.15 -32.33 -1.48
N GLN A 528 -0.03 -31.12 -0.94
CA GLN A 528 1.23 -30.37 -0.89
C GLN A 528 2.28 -31.09 -0.03
N TYR A 529 1.88 -31.64 1.12
CA TYR A 529 2.77 -32.47 1.94
C TYR A 529 3.28 -33.70 1.19
N ARG A 530 2.39 -34.38 0.45
CA ARG A 530 2.79 -35.53 -0.38
C ARG A 530 3.73 -35.14 -1.52
N LEU A 531 3.48 -34.00 -2.18
CA LEU A 531 4.39 -33.46 -3.20
C LEU A 531 5.78 -33.17 -2.61
N PHE A 532 5.80 -32.49 -1.47
CA PHE A 532 7.03 -32.19 -0.73
C PHE A 532 7.79 -33.47 -0.36
N ARG A 533 7.11 -34.49 0.20
CA ARG A 533 7.70 -35.82 0.48
C ARG A 533 8.20 -36.54 -0.77
N ALA A 534 7.53 -36.36 -1.90
CA ALA A 534 7.97 -36.96 -3.15
C ALA A 534 9.31 -36.36 -3.62
N LEU A 535 9.49 -35.05 -3.43
CA LEU A 535 10.70 -34.30 -3.79
C LEU A 535 11.83 -34.46 -2.76
N ALA A 536 11.51 -34.65 -1.49
CA ALA A 536 12.47 -34.86 -0.43
C ALA A 536 13.12 -36.25 -0.55
N GLY A 537 14.41 -36.30 -0.87
CA GLY A 537 15.21 -37.52 -0.84
C GLY A 537 15.58 -37.94 0.59
N GLY A 538 15.97 -39.20 0.80
CA GLY A 538 16.35 -39.71 2.13
C GLY A 538 17.63 -39.11 2.72
N GLN A 539 18.44 -38.42 1.91
CA GLN A 539 19.63 -37.67 2.33
C GLN A 539 19.50 -36.17 2.03
N ALA A 540 18.30 -35.70 1.68
CA ALA A 540 18.11 -34.28 1.44
C ALA A 540 18.24 -33.51 2.76
N GLU A 541 18.89 -32.36 2.69
CA GLU A 541 18.95 -31.42 3.80
C GLU A 541 17.69 -30.54 3.76
N ILE A 542 16.87 -30.62 4.79
CA ILE A 542 15.55 -30.04 4.84
C ILE A 542 15.45 -29.08 6.00
N MET A 543 15.02 -27.86 5.73
CA MET A 543 14.61 -26.89 6.74
C MET A 543 13.16 -26.49 6.50
N VAL A 544 12.29 -26.79 7.46
CA VAL A 544 10.90 -26.29 7.47
C VAL A 544 10.76 -25.24 8.55
N ILE A 545 10.08 -24.14 8.26
CA ILE A 545 9.80 -23.09 9.23
C ILE A 545 8.33 -22.70 9.19
N GLY A 546 7.78 -22.38 10.34
CA GLY A 546 6.41 -21.90 10.42
C GLY A 546 5.93 -21.70 11.84
N ASP A 547 4.68 -21.28 11.95
CA ASP A 547 3.98 -21.09 13.22
C ASP A 547 2.71 -21.93 13.21
N PRO A 548 2.65 -23.06 13.95
CA PRO A 548 1.43 -23.85 14.08
C PRO A 548 0.22 -23.03 14.53
N ASP A 549 0.45 -21.94 15.27
CA ASP A 549 -0.59 -21.06 15.81
C ASP A 549 -1.15 -20.10 14.75
N GLN A 550 -0.53 -20.03 13.58
CA GLN A 550 -1.02 -19.26 12.43
C GLN A 550 -1.72 -20.13 11.38
N ALA A 551 -1.97 -21.42 11.62
CA ALA A 551 -2.70 -22.29 10.69
C ALA A 551 -4.20 -21.90 10.61
N ILE A 552 -4.56 -21.09 9.62
CA ILE A 552 -5.92 -20.49 9.49
C ILE A 552 -6.58 -20.75 8.13
N TYR A 553 -6.03 -21.66 7.33
CA TYR A 553 -6.60 -22.08 6.05
C TYR A 553 -7.14 -23.52 6.12
N GLY A 554 -7.68 -23.93 7.25
CA GLY A 554 -8.21 -25.28 7.48
C GLY A 554 -9.37 -25.61 6.56
N PHE A 555 -10.19 -24.62 6.20
CA PHE A 555 -11.22 -24.72 5.16
C PHE A 555 -10.68 -25.06 3.76
N ARG A 556 -9.37 -24.91 3.53
CA ARG A 556 -8.66 -25.33 2.29
C ARG A 556 -7.88 -26.64 2.47
N GLY A 557 -8.03 -27.31 3.61
CA GLY A 557 -7.34 -28.54 3.97
C GLY A 557 -5.96 -28.34 4.61
N ALA A 558 -5.56 -27.09 4.93
CA ALA A 558 -4.31 -26.84 5.63
C ALA A 558 -4.36 -27.38 7.06
N SER A 559 -3.24 -27.91 7.58
CA SER A 559 -3.24 -28.47 8.93
C SER A 559 -1.89 -28.39 9.64
N PRO A 560 -1.83 -27.95 10.91
CA PRO A 560 -0.58 -27.92 11.68
C PRO A 560 -0.06 -29.32 12.03
N ARG A 561 -0.85 -30.39 11.80
CA ARG A 561 -0.43 -31.78 12.05
C ARG A 561 0.84 -32.17 11.29
N TYR A 562 1.16 -31.50 10.18
CA TYR A 562 2.34 -31.82 9.38
C TYR A 562 3.65 -31.53 10.11
N PHE A 563 3.67 -30.70 11.16
CA PHE A 563 4.82 -30.60 12.07
C PHE A 563 5.06 -31.89 12.87
N ALA A 564 3.99 -32.56 13.29
CA ALA A 564 4.10 -33.86 13.96
C ALA A 564 4.48 -34.95 12.95
N HIS A 565 3.89 -34.95 11.76
CA HIS A 565 4.24 -35.90 10.70
C HIS A 565 5.70 -35.74 10.26
N PHE A 566 6.21 -34.52 10.15
CA PHE A 566 7.62 -34.29 9.82
C PHE A 566 8.56 -35.00 10.81
N ARG A 567 8.28 -34.91 12.12
CA ARG A 567 9.07 -35.61 13.16
C ARG A 567 8.94 -37.13 13.09
N GLN A 568 7.82 -37.65 12.60
CA GLN A 568 7.64 -39.09 12.38
C GLN A 568 8.40 -39.55 11.14
N ASP A 569 8.35 -38.75 10.07
CA ASP A 569 8.95 -39.03 8.78
C ASP A 569 10.48 -38.85 8.79
N TRP A 570 10.98 -37.97 9.65
CA TRP A 570 12.40 -37.71 9.89
C TRP A 570 12.69 -37.67 11.40
N PRO A 571 12.89 -38.83 12.05
CA PRO A 571 13.08 -38.93 13.50
C PRO A 571 14.35 -38.25 14.04
N ASP A 572 15.34 -38.02 13.18
CA ASP A 572 16.57 -37.29 13.47
C ASP A 572 16.41 -35.76 13.39
N ALA A 573 15.20 -35.28 13.08
CA ALA A 573 14.93 -33.86 12.94
C ALA A 573 15.13 -33.09 14.26
N VAL A 574 15.97 -32.05 14.19
CA VAL A 574 16.17 -31.11 15.30
C VAL A 574 15.06 -30.07 15.26
N THR A 575 14.45 -29.78 16.42
CA THR A 575 13.49 -28.69 16.56
C THR A 575 14.13 -27.50 17.26
N LEU A 576 14.08 -26.32 16.62
CA LEU A 576 14.48 -25.05 17.21
C LEU A 576 13.25 -24.16 17.38
N ASN A 577 13.15 -23.50 18.53
CA ASN A 577 12.09 -22.54 18.82
C ASN A 577 12.67 -21.13 18.74
N PHE A 578 12.00 -20.23 18.02
CA PHE A 578 12.31 -18.81 18.09
C PHE A 578 11.43 -18.18 19.14
N GLU A 579 12.05 -17.81 20.25
CA GLU A 579 11.37 -17.28 21.43
C GLU A 579 11.35 -15.75 21.43
N GLU A 580 12.18 -15.05 20.66
CA GLU A 580 12.21 -13.58 20.68
C GLU A 580 11.41 -12.97 19.51
N THR A 581 10.41 -12.14 19.83
CA THR A 581 9.69 -11.31 18.85
C THR A 581 10.17 -9.86 18.90
N TYR A 582 10.39 -9.30 17.72
CA TYR A 582 10.78 -7.89 17.54
C TYR A 582 9.60 -7.03 17.08
N ARG A 583 8.43 -7.64 16.88
CA ARG A 583 7.23 -6.97 16.36
C ARG A 583 6.28 -6.52 17.46
N LEU A 584 5.96 -7.41 18.41
CA LEU A 584 4.79 -7.28 19.26
C LEU A 584 5.12 -6.57 20.59
N PRO A 585 4.43 -5.47 20.94
CA PRO A 585 4.47 -4.92 22.29
C PRO A 585 3.92 -5.89 23.35
N PRO A 586 4.33 -5.77 24.63
CA PRO A 586 3.90 -6.66 25.72
C PRO A 586 2.38 -6.88 25.85
N PRO A 587 1.49 -5.87 25.78
CA PRO A 587 0.05 -6.09 25.92
C PRO A 587 -0.55 -6.94 24.79
N ILE A 588 -0.07 -6.76 23.55
CA ILE A 588 -0.52 -7.54 22.38
C ILE A 588 -0.01 -8.98 22.49
N LEU A 589 1.26 -9.15 22.87
CA LEU A 589 1.87 -10.46 23.08
C LEU A 589 1.13 -11.25 24.17
N GLU A 590 0.83 -10.62 25.30
CA GLU A 590 0.11 -11.27 26.40
C GLU A 590 -1.33 -11.63 26.01
N SER A 591 -2.03 -10.74 25.29
CA SER A 591 -3.35 -11.05 24.71
C SER A 591 -3.29 -12.27 23.78
N ALA A 592 -2.28 -12.34 22.92
CA ALA A 592 -2.08 -13.46 22.00
C ALA A 592 -1.83 -14.78 22.75
N ARG A 593 -1.07 -14.77 23.86
CA ARG A 593 -0.86 -15.94 24.72
C ARG A 593 -2.16 -16.41 25.38
N GLN A 594 -2.99 -15.49 25.89
CA GLN A 594 -4.24 -15.84 26.57
C GLN A 594 -5.21 -16.54 25.62
N VAL A 595 -5.36 -16.03 24.40
CA VAL A 595 -6.16 -16.67 23.34
C VAL A 595 -5.69 -18.09 23.02
N ARG A 596 -4.38 -18.36 23.11
CA ARG A 596 -3.79 -19.69 22.88
C ARG A 596 -3.89 -20.63 24.07
N SER A 597 -3.79 -20.12 25.30
CA SER A 597 -3.84 -20.93 26.52
C SER A 597 -5.17 -21.71 26.69
N GLY A 598 -6.26 -21.21 26.08
CA GLY A 598 -7.54 -21.92 25.98
C GLY A 598 -7.55 -23.16 25.06
N ALA A 599 -6.48 -23.42 24.30
CA ALA A 599 -6.40 -24.49 23.29
C ALA A 599 -5.49 -25.69 23.66
N GLY A 600 -5.13 -25.85 24.95
CA GLY A 600 -4.60 -27.11 25.48
C GLY A 600 -3.13 -27.46 25.23
N VAL A 601 -2.39 -26.71 24.40
CA VAL A 601 -0.92 -26.85 24.26
C VAL A 601 -0.25 -25.50 24.55
N PRO A 602 0.67 -25.41 25.52
CA PRO A 602 1.36 -24.15 25.80
C PRO A 602 2.30 -23.82 24.62
N PRO A 603 2.11 -22.68 23.93
CA PRO A 603 3.04 -22.24 22.90
C PRO A 603 4.41 -21.89 23.52
N PRO A 604 5.49 -21.83 22.71
CA PRO A 604 6.77 -21.31 23.18
C PRO A 604 6.57 -19.94 23.82
N ALA A 605 7.23 -19.69 24.95
CA ALA A 605 7.11 -18.44 25.68
C ALA A 605 7.79 -17.31 24.88
N LEU A 606 7.09 -16.78 23.88
CA LEU A 606 7.58 -15.66 23.08
C LEU A 606 7.90 -14.48 24.00
N MET A 607 9.09 -13.92 23.97
CA MET A 607 9.53 -12.74 24.71
C MET A 607 9.63 -11.56 23.75
N THR A 608 9.33 -10.35 24.22
CA THR A 608 9.47 -9.14 23.42
C THR A 608 10.48 -8.19 24.04
N HIS A 609 11.29 -7.58 23.18
CA HIS A 609 12.19 -6.48 23.55
C HIS A 609 11.62 -5.13 23.13
N ARG A 610 10.44 -5.11 22.50
CA ARG A 610 9.81 -3.88 22.01
C ARG A 610 9.16 -3.14 23.17
N PRO A 611 9.44 -1.85 23.39
CA PRO A 611 8.73 -1.05 24.38
C PRO A 611 7.27 -0.81 23.93
N GLY A 612 6.38 -0.66 24.91
CA GLY A 612 4.97 -0.33 24.69
C GLY A 612 4.08 -0.90 25.77
N ASP A 613 3.30 -0.05 26.41
CA ASP A 613 2.40 -0.38 27.51
C ASP A 613 0.93 -0.11 27.18
N GLN A 614 0.64 0.33 25.95
CA GLN A 614 -0.71 0.67 25.52
C GLN A 614 -1.63 -0.57 25.57
N PRO A 615 -2.74 -0.51 26.33
CA PRO A 615 -3.68 -1.62 26.40
C PRO A 615 -4.47 -1.76 25.10
N LEU A 616 -5.11 -2.93 24.96
CA LEU A 616 -6.13 -3.14 23.95
C LEU A 616 -7.36 -2.32 24.32
N LEU A 617 -7.98 -1.66 23.35
CA LEU A 617 -9.18 -0.84 23.59
C LEU A 617 -10.44 -1.55 23.08
N LEU A 618 -11.44 -1.75 23.94
CA LEU A 618 -12.75 -2.28 23.55
C LEU A 618 -13.77 -1.15 23.35
N LEU A 619 -14.27 -0.98 22.12
CA LEU A 619 -15.32 -0.04 21.76
C LEU A 619 -16.66 -0.76 21.61
N GLU A 620 -17.55 -0.60 22.58
CA GLU A 620 -18.90 -1.16 22.54
C GLU A 620 -19.92 -0.11 22.08
N ARG A 621 -20.63 -0.37 20.98
CA ARG A 621 -21.62 0.57 20.43
C ARG A 621 -22.99 -0.08 20.22
N ALA A 622 -24.04 0.73 20.18
CA ALA A 622 -25.41 0.23 20.11
C ALA A 622 -25.72 -0.50 18.79
N THR A 623 -25.18 -0.03 17.67
CA THR A 623 -25.47 -0.51 16.31
C THR A 623 -24.20 -0.62 15.46
N GLU A 624 -24.27 -1.36 14.35
CA GLU A 624 -23.19 -1.47 13.36
C GLU A 624 -22.77 -0.11 12.76
N ALA A 625 -23.73 0.81 12.61
CA ALA A 625 -23.43 2.16 12.13
C ALA A 625 -22.68 2.98 13.20
N ALA A 626 -23.04 2.84 14.47
CA ALA A 626 -22.36 3.50 15.58
C ALA A 626 -20.96 2.92 15.82
N GLU A 627 -20.78 1.61 15.62
CA GLU A 627 -19.47 0.95 15.61
C GLU A 627 -18.55 1.55 14.54
N ALA A 628 -19.01 1.61 13.28
CA ALA A 628 -18.21 2.17 12.19
C ALA A 628 -17.85 3.65 12.41
N GLN A 629 -18.77 4.44 12.99
CA GLN A 629 -18.48 5.83 13.39
C GLN A 629 -17.46 5.92 14.53
N ALA A 630 -17.49 4.99 15.49
CA ALA A 630 -16.49 4.94 16.55
C ALA A 630 -15.11 4.60 16.00
N ILE A 631 -15.02 3.62 15.09
CA ILE A 631 -13.79 3.32 14.35
C ILE A 631 -13.29 4.58 13.64
N ALA A 632 -14.16 5.28 12.89
CA ALA A 632 -13.79 6.52 12.21
C ALA A 632 -13.20 7.57 13.17
N ARG A 633 -13.84 7.80 14.31
CA ARG A 633 -13.38 8.77 15.32
C ARG A 633 -12.02 8.38 15.92
N GLU A 634 -11.80 7.11 16.22
CA GLU A 634 -10.50 6.66 16.75
C GLU A 634 -9.40 6.74 15.69
N ILE A 635 -9.70 6.43 14.42
CA ILE A 635 -8.77 6.64 13.30
C ILE A 635 -8.43 8.14 13.18
N GLU A 636 -9.43 9.02 13.26
CA GLU A 636 -9.19 10.47 13.28
C GLU A 636 -8.27 10.86 14.43
N LYS A 637 -8.49 10.37 15.65
CA LYS A 637 -7.60 10.66 16.79
C LYS A 637 -6.18 10.16 16.58
N LEU A 638 -6.00 8.95 16.06
CA LEU A 638 -4.69 8.35 15.78
C LEU A 638 -3.91 9.11 14.71
N VAL A 639 -4.60 9.56 13.67
CA VAL A 639 -4.01 10.34 12.58
C VAL A 639 -3.80 11.81 12.99
N GLY A 640 -4.36 12.24 14.14
CA GLY A 640 -4.16 13.58 14.71
C GLY A 640 -5.25 14.61 14.37
N GLY A 641 -6.43 14.16 13.93
CA GLY A 641 -7.70 14.88 13.96
C GLY A 641 -7.78 16.20 13.18
N LEU A 642 -8.25 16.12 11.92
CA LEU A 642 -8.61 17.22 11.02
C LEU A 642 -10.02 17.83 11.31
N SER A 643 -10.66 17.53 12.46
CA SER A 643 -12.03 17.93 12.81
C SER A 643 -12.13 18.67 14.16
N HIS A 644 -13.17 19.50 14.34
CA HIS A 644 -13.40 20.43 15.46
C HIS A 644 -13.41 19.76 16.87
N LEU A 645 -13.49 18.43 16.93
CA LEU A 645 -13.52 17.61 18.16
C LEU A 645 -12.12 17.30 18.71
N ALA A 646 -11.08 17.25 17.89
CA ALA A 646 -9.70 17.06 18.36
C ALA A 646 -9.14 18.33 19.05
N LEU A 647 -9.80 19.48 18.85
CA LEU A 647 -9.43 20.75 19.48
C LEU A 647 -9.78 20.81 20.97
N GLU A 648 -10.67 19.95 21.48
CA GLU A 648 -11.12 20.00 22.88
C GLU A 648 -10.28 19.13 23.83
N ASP A 649 -9.38 18.28 23.32
CA ASP A 649 -8.60 17.33 24.12
C ASP A 649 -7.11 17.73 24.16
N ALA A 650 -6.65 18.24 25.30
CA ALA A 650 -5.30 18.79 25.47
C ALA A 650 -4.19 17.73 25.34
N ASP A 651 -4.50 16.47 25.64
CA ASP A 651 -3.57 15.33 25.58
C ASP A 651 -3.24 14.91 24.14
N LEU A 652 -4.11 15.18 23.17
CA LEU A 652 -3.89 14.86 21.75
C LEU A 652 -2.92 15.84 21.06
N ARG A 653 -2.64 17.01 21.65
CA ARG A 653 -1.79 18.06 21.06
C ARG A 653 -0.29 17.86 21.27
N HIS A 654 0.11 17.02 22.24
CA HIS A 654 1.51 16.89 22.70
C HIS A 654 2.22 15.61 22.26
N ARG A 655 1.68 14.85 21.29
CA ARG A 655 2.36 13.66 20.75
C ARG A 655 3.44 14.03 19.73
N GLY A 656 4.63 13.46 19.90
CA GLY A 656 5.79 13.72 19.04
C GLY A 656 5.57 13.30 17.58
N PRO A 657 6.38 13.80 16.62
CA PRO A 657 6.25 13.47 15.19
C PRO A 657 6.33 11.97 14.87
N GLU A 658 7.01 11.17 15.69
CA GLU A 658 7.14 9.71 15.54
C GLU A 658 5.89 8.92 15.97
N GLU A 659 4.91 9.60 16.61
CA GLU A 659 3.67 9.03 17.14
C GLU A 659 2.42 9.37 16.31
N LYS A 660 2.52 10.20 15.26
CA LYS A 660 1.40 10.52 14.36
C LYS A 660 1.25 9.42 13.30
N ALA A 661 0.09 8.76 13.27
CA ALA A 661 -0.19 7.69 12.32
C ALA A 661 -0.58 8.25 10.94
N GLY A 662 -0.10 7.66 9.84
CA GLY A 662 -0.68 7.85 8.51
C GLY A 662 -1.91 6.97 8.31
N PHE A 663 -2.74 7.27 7.30
CA PHE A 663 -3.87 6.38 6.96
C PHE A 663 -3.39 4.99 6.54
N ARG A 664 -2.19 4.90 5.94
CA ARG A 664 -1.60 3.61 5.58
C ARG A 664 -1.23 2.73 6.78
N ASP A 665 -1.02 3.33 7.95
CA ASP A 665 -0.59 2.65 9.16
C ASP A 665 -1.76 1.97 9.89
N VAL A 666 -2.98 2.14 9.38
CA VAL A 666 -4.21 1.63 9.95
C VAL A 666 -4.84 0.57 9.06
N ALA A 667 -5.18 -0.58 9.65
CA ALA A 667 -6.07 -1.56 9.02
C ALA A 667 -7.28 -1.88 9.91
N VAL A 668 -8.43 -2.08 9.27
CA VAL A 668 -9.65 -2.59 9.89
C VAL A 668 -9.89 -4.01 9.38
N LEU A 669 -9.78 -4.95 10.31
CA LEU A 669 -9.93 -6.37 10.11
C LEU A 669 -11.34 -6.82 10.49
N TYR A 670 -11.93 -7.72 9.72
CA TYR A 670 -13.25 -8.29 10.00
C TYR A 670 -13.33 -9.76 9.60
N ARG A 671 -14.26 -10.53 10.20
CA ARG A 671 -14.39 -11.97 9.91
C ARG A 671 -15.12 -12.28 8.60
N LEU A 672 -16.17 -11.54 8.28
CA LEU A 672 -17.02 -11.77 7.10
C LEU A 672 -16.93 -10.61 6.11
N HIS A 673 -16.84 -10.93 4.81
CA HIS A 673 -16.84 -9.92 3.73
C HIS A 673 -18.05 -8.98 3.77
N ALA A 674 -19.20 -9.46 4.26
CA ALA A 674 -20.43 -8.66 4.39
C ALA A 674 -20.28 -7.40 5.27
N LEU A 675 -19.27 -7.34 6.15
CA LEU A 675 -19.01 -6.16 6.99
C LEU A 675 -18.28 -5.04 6.22
N GLY A 676 -17.49 -5.39 5.19
CA GLY A 676 -16.62 -4.47 4.46
C GLY A 676 -17.35 -3.27 3.85
N PRO A 677 -18.43 -3.45 3.07
CA PRO A 677 -19.12 -2.35 2.40
C PRO A 677 -19.75 -1.31 3.34
N GLU A 678 -20.27 -1.71 4.51
CA GLU A 678 -20.80 -0.75 5.48
C GLU A 678 -19.68 0.04 6.17
N LEU A 679 -18.57 -0.63 6.52
CA LEU A 679 -17.38 0.03 7.07
C LEU A 679 -16.81 1.05 6.08
N GLU A 680 -16.62 0.65 4.81
CA GLU A 680 -16.12 1.52 3.75
C GLU A 680 -17.01 2.76 3.56
N ARG A 681 -18.34 2.56 3.47
CA ARG A 681 -19.30 3.65 3.28
C ARG A 681 -19.22 4.67 4.41
N ARG A 682 -19.12 4.21 5.66
CA ARG A 682 -19.11 5.07 6.85
C ARG A 682 -17.78 5.79 7.04
N LEU A 683 -16.67 5.11 6.83
CA LEU A 683 -15.34 5.73 6.88
C LEU A 683 -15.20 6.78 5.77
N THR A 684 -15.64 6.47 4.55
CA THR A 684 -15.64 7.43 3.44
C THR A 684 -16.55 8.63 3.74
N ALA A 685 -17.71 8.41 4.37
CA ALA A 685 -18.60 9.50 4.80
C ALA A 685 -17.99 10.38 5.89
N ALA A 686 -17.06 9.85 6.70
CA ALA A 686 -16.26 10.61 7.66
C ALA A 686 -15.02 11.28 7.03
N GLY A 687 -14.82 11.16 5.71
CA GLY A 687 -13.66 11.73 5.01
C GLY A 687 -12.38 10.89 5.13
N ILE A 688 -12.48 9.66 5.66
CA ILE A 688 -11.34 8.74 5.79
C ILE A 688 -11.20 7.96 4.48
N PRO A 689 -10.06 8.05 3.78
CA PRO A 689 -9.86 7.30 2.56
C PRO A 689 -9.64 5.81 2.88
N CYS A 690 -10.41 4.92 2.25
CA CYS A 690 -10.33 3.48 2.47
C CYS A 690 -10.04 2.70 1.19
N LEU A 691 -9.52 1.49 1.37
CA LEU A 691 -9.25 0.53 0.31
C LEU A 691 -9.88 -0.81 0.70
N LEU A 692 -10.96 -1.17 0.00
CA LEU A 692 -11.64 -2.46 0.11
C LEU A 692 -11.28 -3.33 -1.11
N PRO A 693 -10.77 -4.56 -0.92
CA PRO A 693 -10.53 -5.49 -2.02
C PRO A 693 -11.83 -5.84 -2.75
N LYS A 694 -11.80 -5.79 -4.10
CA LYS A 694 -12.94 -6.23 -4.91
C LYS A 694 -13.08 -7.76 -4.81
N GLU A 695 -14.33 -8.23 -4.71
CA GLU A 695 -14.73 -9.63 -4.41
C GLU A 695 -14.18 -10.72 -5.37
N SER A 696 -13.47 -10.36 -6.43
CA SER A 696 -13.02 -11.26 -7.51
C SER A 696 -11.58 -11.77 -7.36
N LEU A 697 -10.87 -11.37 -6.31
CA LEU A 697 -9.46 -11.71 -6.11
C LEU A 697 -9.38 -12.77 -5.01
N GLY A 698 -8.61 -13.83 -5.23
CA GLY A 698 -8.41 -14.92 -4.27
C GLY A 698 -7.77 -14.44 -2.95
N PRO A 699 -7.11 -15.33 -2.19
CA PRO A 699 -6.31 -14.92 -1.02
C PRO A 699 -5.15 -13.97 -1.38
N GLU A 700 -4.84 -13.89 -2.67
CA GLU A 700 -3.77 -13.07 -3.20
C GLU A 700 -4.29 -11.63 -3.26
N LEU A 701 -3.60 -10.73 -2.57
CA LEU A 701 -3.84 -9.27 -2.52
C LEU A 701 -3.60 -8.58 -3.89
N ASP A 702 -3.68 -9.33 -4.99
CA ASP A 702 -3.31 -8.92 -6.33
C ASP A 702 -4.13 -7.68 -6.75
N GLY A 703 -3.42 -6.57 -6.99
CA GLY A 703 -4.02 -5.28 -7.34
C GLY A 703 -4.32 -4.34 -6.17
N LEU A 704 -4.02 -4.73 -4.92
CA LEU A 704 -4.08 -3.81 -3.78
C LEU A 704 -2.75 -3.08 -3.63
N ASP A 705 -2.76 -1.77 -3.82
CA ASP A 705 -1.62 -0.91 -3.52
C ASP A 705 -1.51 -0.71 -2.00
N LEU A 706 -0.74 -1.60 -1.35
CA LEU A 706 -0.46 -1.53 0.08
C LEU A 706 0.28 -0.24 0.48
N ALA A 707 0.97 0.41 -0.47
CA ALA A 707 1.69 1.67 -0.24
C ALA A 707 0.76 2.90 -0.29
N ALA A 708 -0.48 2.77 -0.75
CA ALA A 708 -1.42 3.89 -0.83
C ALA A 708 -1.75 4.48 0.56
N GLU A 709 -1.82 5.81 0.68
CA GLU A 709 -2.25 6.52 1.91
C GLU A 709 -3.77 6.41 2.15
N LYS A 710 -4.20 5.18 2.46
CA LYS A 710 -5.60 4.80 2.74
C LYS A 710 -5.65 3.78 3.85
N VAL A 711 -6.75 3.74 4.60
CA VAL A 711 -7.04 2.69 5.58
C VAL A 711 -7.37 1.39 4.85
N LYS A 712 -6.78 0.28 5.30
CA LYS A 712 -6.94 -1.05 4.67
C LYS A 712 -8.12 -1.77 5.30
N LEU A 713 -9.11 -2.15 4.49
CA LEU A 713 -10.25 -2.96 4.93
C LEU A 713 -10.01 -4.40 4.50
N LEU A 714 -9.73 -5.29 5.44
CA LEU A 714 -9.28 -6.66 5.14
C LEU A 714 -10.07 -7.68 5.96
N THR A 715 -10.21 -8.89 5.43
CA THR A 715 -10.62 -10.01 6.29
C THR A 715 -9.47 -10.43 7.19
N LEU A 716 -9.76 -11.05 8.34
CA LEU A 716 -8.73 -11.64 9.20
C LEU A 716 -7.80 -12.61 8.43
N HIS A 717 -8.35 -13.37 7.47
CA HIS A 717 -7.59 -14.26 6.59
C HIS A 717 -6.66 -13.51 5.63
N ALA A 718 -7.13 -12.41 5.03
CA ALA A 718 -6.34 -11.59 4.10
C ALA A 718 -5.25 -10.77 4.80
N ALA A 719 -5.37 -10.58 6.12
CA ALA A 719 -4.36 -9.87 6.92
C ALA A 719 -3.12 -10.72 7.21
N LYS A 720 -3.17 -12.04 6.97
CA LYS A 720 -2.02 -12.93 7.20
C LYS A 720 -0.82 -12.50 6.37
N GLY A 721 0.36 -12.48 6.99
CA GLY A 721 1.60 -12.01 6.37
C GLY A 721 1.79 -10.48 6.40
N LEU A 722 0.73 -9.70 6.59
CA LEU A 722 0.82 -8.24 6.71
C LEU A 722 1.18 -7.79 8.13
N GLU A 723 1.51 -6.50 8.24
CA GLU A 723 1.83 -5.81 9.50
C GLU A 723 1.34 -4.36 9.40
N PHE A 724 0.71 -3.87 10.48
CA PHE A 724 0.26 -2.49 10.60
C PHE A 724 0.56 -1.97 12.01
N PRO A 725 0.95 -0.70 12.17
CA PRO A 725 1.05 -0.09 13.48
C PRO A 725 -0.26 -0.16 14.29
N TYR A 726 -1.39 0.15 13.67
CA TYR A 726 -2.70 0.20 14.33
C TYR A 726 -3.70 -0.76 13.66
N ILE A 727 -4.31 -1.63 14.45
CA ILE A 727 -5.32 -2.58 13.99
C ILE A 727 -6.64 -2.33 14.69
N PHE A 728 -7.72 -2.29 13.92
CA PHE A 728 -9.09 -2.41 14.40
C PHE A 728 -9.59 -3.80 14.05
N ILE A 729 -10.12 -4.58 15.00
CA ILE A 729 -10.85 -5.82 14.74
C ILE A 729 -12.33 -5.54 14.97
N ALA A 730 -13.08 -5.45 13.87
CA ALA A 730 -14.49 -5.10 13.86
C ALA A 730 -15.40 -6.34 13.96
N GLY A 731 -16.54 -6.17 14.64
CA GLY A 731 -17.52 -7.25 14.82
C GLY A 731 -17.04 -8.35 15.77
N CYS A 732 -16.38 -7.99 16.87
CA CYS A 732 -16.02 -8.90 17.97
C CYS A 732 -17.25 -9.37 18.76
N GLU A 733 -18.10 -10.16 18.10
CA GLU A 733 -19.42 -10.57 18.55
C GLU A 733 -19.56 -12.10 18.54
N ALA A 734 -20.26 -12.66 19.51
CA ALA A 734 -20.59 -14.09 19.53
C ALA A 734 -21.38 -14.48 18.27
N GLY A 735 -20.97 -15.55 17.60
CA GLY A 735 -21.50 -16.00 16.32
C GLY A 735 -20.92 -15.28 15.10
N LEU A 736 -20.12 -14.21 15.27
CA LEU A 736 -19.33 -13.59 14.21
C LEU A 736 -17.84 -13.84 14.35
N LEU A 737 -17.32 -13.75 15.57
CA LEU A 737 -15.95 -14.07 15.92
C LEU A 737 -16.00 -14.68 17.33
N PRO A 738 -16.00 -16.01 17.49
CA PRO A 738 -15.84 -17.02 16.44
C PRO A 738 -17.07 -17.10 15.53
N TRP A 739 -16.85 -17.47 14.27
CA TRP A 739 -17.92 -17.67 13.29
C TRP A 739 -18.72 -18.95 13.60
N GLU A 740 -20.04 -18.80 13.82
CA GLU A 740 -20.96 -19.92 14.06
C GLU A 740 -22.18 -19.80 13.12
N PRO A 741 -22.19 -20.49 11.97
CA PRO A 741 -23.33 -20.48 11.05
C PRO A 741 -24.56 -21.17 11.67
N GLU A 742 -25.76 -20.65 11.41
CA GLU A 742 -27.00 -21.28 11.91
C GLU A 742 -27.25 -22.64 11.25
N GLY A 743 -27.23 -23.71 12.04
CA GLY A 743 -27.66 -25.05 11.61
C GLY A 743 -26.61 -25.88 10.86
N GLU A 744 -25.43 -25.32 10.59
CA GLU A 744 -24.25 -26.05 10.13
C GLU A 744 -23.30 -26.19 11.32
N GLY A 745 -22.80 -27.41 11.58
CA GLY A 745 -22.00 -27.72 12.76
C GLY A 745 -20.85 -26.74 12.99
N TYR A 746 -20.44 -26.59 14.25
CA TYR A 746 -19.36 -25.69 14.68
C TYR A 746 -18.16 -25.76 13.73
N GLY A 747 -17.71 -24.61 13.20
CA GLY A 747 -16.37 -24.50 12.64
C GLY A 747 -15.34 -24.88 13.72
N ASP A 748 -14.14 -25.30 13.34
CA ASP A 748 -13.09 -25.67 14.30
C ASP A 748 -12.85 -24.50 15.28
N PRO A 749 -13.23 -24.61 16.56
CA PRO A 749 -13.07 -23.52 17.52
C PRO A 749 -11.61 -23.14 17.70
N GLU A 750 -10.69 -24.09 17.52
CA GLU A 750 -9.27 -23.81 17.56
C GLU A 750 -8.80 -23.01 16.35
N GLU A 751 -9.40 -23.20 15.17
CA GLU A 751 -9.10 -22.40 13.98
C GLU A 751 -9.54 -20.95 14.17
N GLU A 752 -10.72 -20.72 14.75
CA GLU A 752 -11.17 -19.35 15.07
C GLU A 752 -10.31 -18.70 16.17
N ASN A 753 -9.80 -19.48 17.14
CA ASN A 753 -8.77 -19.00 18.09
C ASN A 753 -7.49 -18.58 17.37
N ARG A 754 -6.98 -19.41 16.45
CA ARG A 754 -5.80 -19.10 15.61
C ARG A 754 -6.06 -17.87 14.73
N LEU A 755 -7.27 -17.70 14.22
CA LEU A 755 -7.66 -16.57 13.39
C LEU A 755 -7.67 -15.26 14.19
N PHE A 756 -8.20 -15.27 15.41
CA PHE A 756 -8.13 -14.11 16.30
C PHE A 756 -6.69 -13.80 16.73
N TYR A 757 -5.90 -14.83 17.06
CA TYR A 757 -4.46 -14.71 17.31
C TYR A 757 -3.71 -14.05 16.13
N VAL A 758 -3.99 -14.47 14.88
CA VAL A 758 -3.41 -13.84 13.69
C VAL A 758 -3.79 -12.37 13.63
N GLY A 759 -5.06 -12.02 13.84
CA GLY A 759 -5.55 -10.64 13.87
C GLY A 759 -4.84 -9.75 14.88
N LEU A 760 -4.71 -10.20 16.13
CA LEU A 760 -4.00 -9.47 17.19
C LEU A 760 -2.52 -9.25 16.82
N THR A 761 -1.87 -10.28 16.29
CA THR A 761 -0.42 -10.28 16.00
C THR A 761 -0.05 -9.57 14.69
N ARG A 762 -1.03 -8.97 13.99
CA ARG A 762 -0.77 -8.06 12.87
C ARG A 762 -0.41 -6.65 13.34
N ALA A 763 -0.80 -6.29 14.56
CA ALA A 763 -0.51 -4.99 15.14
C ALA A 763 0.91 -4.90 15.66
N SER A 764 1.55 -3.75 15.44
CA SER A 764 2.90 -3.47 15.95
C SER A 764 2.94 -2.34 16.99
N ARG A 765 1.84 -1.61 17.19
CA ARG A 765 1.67 -0.61 18.27
C ARG A 765 0.43 -0.86 19.12
N GLN A 766 -0.78 -0.79 18.53
CA GLN A 766 -2.03 -0.83 19.30
C GLN A 766 -3.15 -1.58 18.57
N VAL A 767 -4.02 -2.24 19.34
CA VAL A 767 -5.20 -2.95 18.84
C VAL A 767 -6.48 -2.36 19.46
N PHE A 768 -7.47 -2.15 18.60
CA PHE A 768 -8.83 -1.73 18.94
C PHE A 768 -9.78 -2.87 18.60
N LEU A 769 -10.55 -3.34 19.57
CA LEU A 769 -11.60 -4.33 19.40
C LEU A 769 -12.94 -3.61 19.39
N THR A 770 -13.82 -3.89 18.43
CA THR A 770 -15.13 -3.22 18.36
C THR A 770 -16.27 -4.21 18.26
N ARG A 771 -17.42 -3.86 18.86
CA ARG A 771 -18.66 -4.61 18.71
C ARG A 771 -19.87 -3.69 18.62
N ALA A 772 -20.88 -4.17 17.90
CA ALA A 772 -22.25 -3.68 18.01
C ALA A 772 -23.03 -4.54 19.00
N ARG A 773 -23.96 -3.96 19.76
CA ARG A 773 -24.94 -4.70 20.60
C ARG A 773 -26.10 -5.23 19.76
N THR A 774 -26.32 -4.66 18.59
CA THR A 774 -27.34 -5.05 17.64
C THR A 774 -26.80 -4.86 16.23
N ARG A 775 -26.94 -5.86 15.37
CA ARG A 775 -26.43 -5.84 13.99
C ARG A 775 -27.45 -6.40 13.03
N THR A 776 -27.51 -5.83 11.82
CA THR A 776 -28.28 -6.38 10.71
C THR A 776 -27.36 -7.18 9.79
N LEU A 777 -27.59 -8.49 9.66
CA LEU A 777 -26.89 -9.37 8.71
C LEU A 777 -27.90 -10.08 7.83
N TRP A 778 -27.68 -10.03 6.51
CA TRP A 778 -28.56 -10.64 5.50
C TRP A 778 -30.05 -10.26 5.69
N GLY A 779 -30.30 -8.99 6.02
CA GLY A 779 -31.65 -8.46 6.25
C GLY A 779 -32.28 -8.83 7.59
N LYS A 780 -31.62 -9.63 8.45
CA LYS A 780 -32.11 -9.99 9.79
C LYS A 780 -31.37 -9.19 10.86
N LYS A 781 -32.13 -8.46 11.68
CA LYS A 781 -31.61 -7.74 12.84
C LYS A 781 -31.48 -8.68 14.03
N ARG A 782 -30.29 -8.72 14.64
CA ARG A 782 -29.97 -9.61 15.77
C ARG A 782 -29.33 -8.83 16.90
N ARG A 783 -29.64 -9.21 18.14
CA ARG A 783 -28.89 -8.77 19.32
C ARG A 783 -27.68 -9.69 19.48
N THR A 784 -26.51 -9.10 19.69
CA THR A 784 -25.25 -9.84 19.74
C THR A 784 -24.54 -9.64 21.09
N LEU A 785 -23.90 -10.71 21.57
CA LEU A 785 -23.08 -10.71 22.79
C LEU A 785 -21.62 -10.43 22.44
N LEU A 786 -20.81 -10.05 23.42
CA LEU A 786 -19.36 -9.91 23.24
C LEU A 786 -18.78 -11.26 22.81
N SER A 787 -17.84 -11.25 21.87
CA SER A 787 -17.09 -12.44 21.49
C SER A 787 -16.53 -13.19 22.71
N PRO A 788 -16.70 -14.52 22.82
CA PRO A 788 -16.06 -15.30 23.87
C PRO A 788 -14.53 -15.19 23.82
N LEU A 789 -13.93 -14.97 22.63
CA LEU A 789 -12.48 -14.77 22.45
C LEU A 789 -11.98 -13.47 23.06
N VAL A 790 -12.83 -12.44 23.11
CA VAL A 790 -12.50 -11.17 23.78
C VAL A 790 -12.74 -11.29 25.28
N GLN A 791 -13.67 -12.14 25.72
CA GLN A 791 -13.94 -12.39 27.14
C GLN A 791 -12.80 -13.14 27.85
N THR A 792 -11.95 -13.86 27.12
CA THR A 792 -10.76 -14.52 27.70
C THR A 792 -9.63 -13.56 28.04
N LEU A 793 -9.67 -12.32 27.53
CA LEU A 793 -8.64 -11.32 27.77
C LEU A 793 -8.79 -10.71 29.17
N ASN A 794 -7.69 -10.66 29.92
CA ASN A 794 -7.65 -10.09 31.26
C ASN A 794 -8.01 -8.60 31.28
N ALA A 795 -8.61 -8.14 32.38
CA ALA A 795 -9.00 -6.73 32.55
C ALA A 795 -7.81 -5.76 32.55
N ASP A 796 -6.64 -6.22 32.98
CA ASP A 796 -5.43 -5.39 33.05
C ASP A 796 -4.84 -5.06 31.66
N ILE A 797 -5.16 -5.86 30.64
CA ILE A 797 -4.69 -5.67 29.26
C ILE A 797 -5.77 -5.12 28.33
N LEU A 798 -7.05 -5.18 28.73
CA LEU A 798 -8.20 -4.74 27.94
C LEU A 798 -8.94 -3.59 28.64
N GLN A 799 -8.77 -2.38 28.13
CA GLN A 799 -9.48 -1.21 28.60
C GLN A 799 -10.80 -1.03 27.83
N ARG A 800 -11.92 -0.93 28.56
CA ARG A 800 -13.24 -0.68 27.97
C ARG A 800 -13.52 0.81 27.87
N LEU A 801 -13.85 1.27 26.66
CA LEU A 801 -14.28 2.64 26.40
C LEU A 801 -15.79 2.66 26.18
N ASP A 802 -16.53 2.56 27.30
CA ASP A 802 -17.98 2.66 27.31
C ASP A 802 -18.45 4.06 26.89
N GLU A 803 -19.60 4.12 26.22
CA GLU A 803 -20.41 5.34 26.27
C GLU A 803 -20.86 5.50 27.72
N SER A 804 -20.23 6.43 28.46
CA SER A 804 -21.00 7.14 29.47
C SER A 804 -22.21 7.72 28.73
N PRO A 805 -23.46 7.39 29.09
CA PRO A 805 -24.60 8.13 28.56
C PRO A 805 -24.32 9.59 28.92
N ALA A 806 -24.26 10.46 27.91
CA ALA A 806 -23.98 11.87 28.12
C ALA A 806 -24.82 12.36 29.30
N ALA A 807 -24.17 12.68 30.43
CA ALA A 807 -24.84 13.34 31.53
C ALA A 807 -25.52 14.56 30.90
N SER A 808 -26.85 14.61 30.97
CA SER A 808 -27.63 15.71 30.45
C SER A 808 -27.02 17.01 30.98
N ARG A 809 -26.33 17.77 30.12
CA ARG A 809 -25.91 19.12 30.48
C ARG A 809 -27.17 19.82 30.98
N PRO A 810 -27.18 20.35 32.22
CA PRO A 810 -28.33 21.10 32.69
C PRO A 810 -28.56 22.22 31.68
N ARG A 811 -29.79 22.35 31.17
CA ARG A 811 -30.18 23.43 30.26
C ARG A 811 -29.81 24.76 30.92
N THR A 812 -28.67 25.33 30.54
CA THR A 812 -28.36 26.73 30.82
C THR A 812 -29.44 27.53 30.10
N ARG A 813 -30.27 28.23 30.88
CA ARG A 813 -31.29 29.13 30.38
C ARG A 813 -30.64 30.09 29.37
N GLN A 814 -31.16 30.13 28.15
CA GLN A 814 -30.91 31.24 27.24
C GLN A 814 -31.24 32.56 27.98
N PRO A 815 -30.35 33.56 27.98
CA PRO A 815 -30.74 34.89 28.41
C PRO A 815 -31.81 35.42 27.44
N GLN A 816 -32.99 35.71 27.98
CA GLN A 816 -34.07 36.36 27.25
C GLN A 816 -33.64 37.79 26.89
N LEU A 817 -33.59 38.11 25.60
CA LEU A 817 -33.18 39.41 25.07
C LEU A 817 -34.32 40.46 25.04
N PHE A 818 -35.48 40.20 25.65
CA PHE A 818 -36.58 41.17 25.71
C PHE A 818 -37.39 41.04 27.02
N PRO A 819 -37.63 42.13 27.78
CA PRO A 819 -38.51 42.10 28.93
C PRO A 819 -39.99 42.09 28.52
N GLU A 820 -40.71 41.15 29.13
CA GLU A 820 -42.16 41.03 29.37
C GLU A 820 -43.15 41.88 28.55
N ILE A 821 -43.97 41.20 27.74
CA ILE A 821 -45.38 41.58 27.55
C ILE A 821 -46.21 40.45 28.15
N GLY A 822 -46.99 40.79 29.18
CA GLY A 822 -47.76 39.87 30.02
C GLY A 822 -48.82 39.04 29.29
N PRO A 823 -49.43 38.05 29.99
CA PRO A 823 -50.25 37.03 29.37
C PRO A 823 -51.59 37.58 28.87
N ARG A 824 -51.91 37.33 27.59
CA ARG A 824 -53.29 37.43 27.10
C ARG A 824 -54.11 36.25 27.61
N PRO A 825 -55.35 36.47 28.08
CA PRO A 825 -56.15 35.43 28.72
C PRO A 825 -56.67 34.41 27.70
N LYS A 826 -56.71 33.15 28.15
CA LYS A 826 -57.31 32.00 27.45
C LYS A 826 -58.74 32.32 27.02
N LYS A 827 -59.06 32.13 25.74
CA LYS A 827 -60.45 31.88 25.31
C LYS A 827 -60.66 30.37 25.19
N ALA A 828 -61.60 29.89 25.97
CA ALA A 828 -62.16 28.55 25.91
C ALA A 828 -63.09 28.41 24.71
N ARG A 829 -62.88 27.40 23.87
CA ARG A 829 -63.78 26.26 23.66
C ARG A 829 -63.12 25.23 22.76
#